data_AF-A0A5C8M732-F1
#
_entry.id   AF-A0A5C8M732-F1
#
_cell.length_a   1.000
_cell.length_b   1.000
_cell.length_c   1.000
_cell.angle_alpha   90.00
_cell.angle_beta   90.00
_cell.angle_gamma   90.00
#
_symmetry.space_group_name_H-M   'P 1'
#
loop_
_entity.id
_entity.type
_entity.pdbx_description
1 polymer ?
#
loop_
_entity_poly.entity_id
_entity_poly.type
_entity_poly.pdbx_seq_one_letter_code
_entity_poly.pdbx_strand_id
1 'polypeptide(L)'
;MRPARKRIGIMTLAIGFIAASLASSPAPARADMVWDHWQKAQSLEASGNKGGAVPHWEFLANHYASTGEWENAALFNGQLAAYYDGVGNYERAIPYYEMENKYWVKAGKDWGAVKLQRADQIRTTVELYRQDDDVSEMQALSLPTNGQLAKFEPAYGTYLGMYSEQDPKVGNLFTKMPSVYGKKHAIHLAYAHWGQGFPDVYAKRAKEAGAALQIAWEPDDGLDPVADGAYLRKWAKDAKASGIPIFLRFAGEMNGAWVKWHGNPTQYIEKFRMLHDVFAAEAPNIAMVWSPGDVPANDIDPYYPGDAYVDWVGVSLYIEPYENGDPSLPSMVATSNVERLTRLYNTYSDRKPLMLSETGVPHYAHGAGEDFTEWAKLNLQCLYEIMPYKYPRLKAITYFNVDQKMENAKNDYSLSSSSEIQSYYSKLIDNPYLLSTVSDSAKPSNGKGYVPVDANHQAFTKQTKLIPFVKIPEVYIGKIEYVLNGRLVASQTDLPYGLALKAGEVPEGSVIQIRVYNQSGKQVAVRTFGLSSQVSVQIDEADVSFEQAPVIVNGVTLTPLRAIFEALGAKIDYDAATRTVTARKGSTTVRLTLDQKTVFVNEKAVLLEEPARLVNGFTVAPARFVGEAFGGKVGWDGASRTVQIATGK
;
A
#
# COMPACT_ATOMS: atom_id res chain seq x y z
N MET A 1 -7.69 45.51 -34.92
CA MET A 1 -9.16 45.46 -34.82
C MET A 1 -9.56 44.25 -33.97
N ARG A 2 -10.61 44.43 -33.18
CA ARG A 2 -11.16 43.62 -32.08
C ARG A 2 -11.95 42.36 -32.57
N PRO A 3 -12.49 41.49 -31.68
CA PRO A 3 -12.36 40.03 -31.69
C PRO A 3 -13.62 39.26 -32.15
N ALA A 4 -13.48 37.93 -32.36
CA ALA A 4 -14.60 37.02 -32.59
C ALA A 4 -15.18 36.49 -31.26
N ARG A 5 -16.50 36.64 -31.09
CA ARG A 5 -17.30 36.17 -29.95
C ARG A 5 -17.77 34.72 -30.15
N LYS A 6 -17.75 33.96 -29.05
CA LYS A 6 -18.41 32.65 -28.85
C LYS A 6 -19.92 32.73 -29.15
N ARG A 7 -20.49 31.70 -29.80
CA ARG A 7 -21.92 31.38 -29.79
C ARG A 7 -22.16 30.11 -28.99
N ILE A 8 -23.06 30.21 -28.02
CA ILE A 8 -23.62 29.13 -27.22
C ILE A 8 -24.72 28.46 -28.09
N GLY A 9 -24.61 27.16 -28.33
CA GLY A 9 -25.64 26.35 -28.97
C GLY A 9 -26.42 25.58 -27.92
N ILE A 10 -27.71 25.91 -27.78
CA ILE A 10 -28.69 25.14 -27.02
C ILE A 10 -29.08 23.93 -27.88
N MET A 11 -28.85 22.71 -27.40
CA MET A 11 -29.32 21.49 -28.06
C MET A 11 -30.75 21.18 -27.59
N THR A 12 -31.70 21.24 -28.51
CA THR A 12 -33.10 20.82 -28.31
C THR A 12 -33.20 19.31 -28.59
N LEU A 13 -33.73 18.55 -27.63
CA LEU A 13 -33.98 17.11 -27.77
C LEU A 13 -35.12 16.89 -28.79
N ALA A 14 -34.86 16.10 -29.84
CA ALA A 14 -35.87 15.66 -30.80
C ALA A 14 -36.56 14.39 -30.30
N ILE A 15 -37.89 14.42 -30.27
CA ILE A 15 -38.78 13.30 -29.94
C ILE A 15 -39.05 12.52 -31.23
N GLY A 16 -38.69 11.23 -31.28
CA GLY A 16 -39.06 10.32 -32.36
C GLY A 16 -40.17 9.37 -31.90
N PHE A 17 -41.38 9.52 -32.46
CA PHE A 17 -42.47 8.54 -32.35
C PHE A 17 -42.36 7.52 -33.49
N ILE A 18 -42.40 6.22 -33.17
CA ILE A 18 -42.70 5.16 -34.14
C ILE A 18 -44.04 4.55 -33.74
N ALA A 19 -45.01 4.64 -34.65
CA ALA A 19 -46.30 3.95 -34.56
C ALA A 19 -46.23 2.61 -35.32
N ALA A 20 -46.69 1.54 -34.68
CA ALA A 20 -47.02 0.27 -35.36
C ALA A 20 -48.40 -0.23 -34.87
N SER A 21 -49.17 -0.73 -35.82
CA SER A 21 -50.61 -1.04 -35.75
C SER A 21 -50.97 -2.33 -35.00
N LEU A 22 -52.22 -2.34 -34.52
CA LEU A 22 -52.96 -3.30 -33.69
C LEU A 22 -53.07 -4.75 -34.20
N ALA A 23 -52.95 -5.75 -33.29
CA ALA A 23 -54.08 -6.55 -32.77
C ALA A 23 -53.64 -7.87 -32.06
N SER A 24 -53.86 -7.98 -30.74
CA SER A 24 -54.53 -9.11 -30.02
C SER A 24 -54.23 -9.14 -28.51
N SER A 25 -55.21 -8.72 -27.70
CA SER A 25 -55.60 -9.14 -26.31
C SER A 25 -54.57 -9.17 -25.15
N PRO A 26 -55.04 -9.00 -23.88
CA PRO A 26 -54.47 -7.96 -23.01
C PRO A 26 -53.50 -8.49 -21.94
N ALA A 27 -52.50 -7.66 -21.63
CA ALA A 27 -51.89 -7.58 -20.31
C ALA A 27 -51.85 -6.10 -19.88
N PRO A 28 -52.93 -5.53 -19.35
CA PRO A 28 -52.99 -4.12 -18.98
C PRO A 28 -52.63 -3.99 -17.51
N ALA A 29 -51.35 -3.75 -17.17
CA ALA A 29 -50.94 -3.33 -15.82
C ALA A 29 -49.46 -2.90 -15.65
N ARG A 30 -48.60 -2.88 -16.69
CA ARG A 30 -47.15 -2.63 -16.48
C ARG A 30 -46.56 -1.35 -17.07
N ALA A 31 -47.20 -0.73 -18.08
CA ALA A 31 -46.67 0.49 -18.70
C ALA A 31 -46.96 1.77 -17.88
N ASP A 32 -47.98 1.77 -17.02
CA ASP A 32 -48.35 2.98 -16.24
C ASP A 32 -47.39 3.24 -15.08
N MET A 33 -46.97 2.23 -14.32
CA MET A 33 -46.16 2.47 -13.11
C MET A 33 -44.78 3.08 -13.40
N VAL A 34 -44.09 2.64 -14.45
CA VAL A 34 -42.76 3.20 -14.81
C VAL A 34 -42.93 4.65 -15.26
N TRP A 35 -43.95 4.91 -16.08
CA TRP A 35 -44.25 6.24 -16.59
C TRP A 35 -44.69 7.20 -15.47
N ASP A 36 -45.52 6.74 -14.54
CA ASP A 36 -45.95 7.51 -13.37
C ASP A 36 -44.76 7.92 -12.50
N HIS A 37 -43.84 6.99 -12.22
CA HIS A 37 -42.62 7.29 -11.49
C HIS A 37 -41.73 8.29 -12.24
N TRP A 38 -41.63 8.15 -13.56
CA TRP A 38 -40.85 9.07 -14.39
C TRP A 38 -41.43 10.50 -14.38
N GLN A 39 -42.74 10.64 -14.63
CA GLN A 39 -43.43 11.93 -14.60
C GLN A 39 -43.35 12.58 -13.22
N LYS A 40 -43.48 11.77 -12.17
CA LYS A 40 -43.41 12.28 -10.79
C LYS A 40 -42.00 12.75 -10.44
N ALA A 41 -40.97 11.98 -10.79
CA ALA A 41 -39.58 12.38 -10.64
C ALA A 41 -39.30 13.71 -11.35
N GLN A 42 -39.70 13.82 -12.62
CA GLN A 42 -39.49 15.03 -13.42
C GLN A 42 -40.21 16.26 -12.84
N SER A 43 -41.46 16.10 -12.40
CA SER A 43 -42.23 17.19 -11.76
C SER A 43 -41.57 17.66 -10.45
N LEU A 44 -41.05 16.71 -9.66
CA LEU A 44 -40.35 17.01 -8.41
C LEU A 44 -39.00 17.69 -8.65
N GLU A 45 -38.24 17.25 -9.66
CA GLU A 45 -37.02 17.95 -10.11
C GLU A 45 -37.31 19.38 -10.57
N ALA A 46 -38.32 19.57 -11.42
CA ALA A 46 -38.68 20.88 -11.98
C ALA A 46 -39.15 21.88 -10.91
N SER A 47 -39.71 21.40 -9.80
CA SER A 47 -40.09 22.21 -8.64
C SER A 47 -38.93 22.41 -7.63
N GLY A 48 -37.74 21.89 -7.92
CA GLY A 48 -36.57 21.96 -7.03
C GLY A 48 -36.60 20.94 -5.89
N ASN A 49 -37.65 20.14 -5.75
CA ASN A 49 -37.78 19.10 -4.73
C ASN A 49 -37.08 17.79 -5.16
N LYS A 50 -35.77 17.86 -5.37
CA LYS A 50 -34.96 16.69 -5.74
C LYS A 50 -35.02 15.57 -4.70
N GLY A 51 -35.12 15.92 -3.40
CA GLY A 51 -35.27 14.93 -2.33
C GLY A 51 -36.55 14.11 -2.46
N GLY A 52 -37.65 14.72 -2.90
CA GLY A 52 -38.88 14.01 -3.23
C GLY A 52 -38.75 13.10 -4.45
N ALA A 53 -37.87 13.41 -5.41
CA ALA A 53 -37.67 12.60 -6.61
C ALA A 53 -36.89 11.30 -6.34
N VAL A 54 -36.12 11.24 -5.25
CA VAL A 54 -35.25 10.09 -4.91
C VAL A 54 -35.97 8.74 -4.93
N PRO A 55 -37.11 8.52 -4.25
CA PRO A 55 -37.77 7.21 -4.27
C PRO A 55 -38.23 6.81 -5.69
N HIS A 56 -38.50 7.78 -6.55
CA HIS A 56 -38.86 7.53 -7.93
C HIS A 56 -37.65 7.15 -8.78
N TRP A 57 -36.51 7.85 -8.63
CA TRP A 57 -35.27 7.45 -9.28
C TRP A 57 -34.78 6.07 -8.81
N GLU A 58 -34.89 5.73 -7.52
CA GLU A 58 -34.54 4.41 -6.99
C GLU A 58 -35.40 3.30 -7.61
N PHE A 59 -36.71 3.54 -7.72
CA PHE A 59 -37.62 2.63 -8.42
C PHE A 59 -37.19 2.44 -9.88
N LEU A 60 -36.94 3.53 -10.61
CA LEU A 60 -36.59 3.50 -12.03
C LEU A 60 -35.24 2.80 -12.24
N ALA A 61 -34.22 3.15 -11.46
CA ALA A 61 -32.90 2.52 -11.49
C ALA A 61 -32.98 1.00 -11.31
N ASN A 62 -33.72 0.54 -10.30
CA ASN A 62 -33.89 -0.88 -10.02
C ASN A 62 -34.72 -1.59 -11.09
N HIS A 63 -35.80 -0.95 -11.58
CA HIS A 63 -36.64 -1.48 -12.64
C HIS A 63 -35.82 -1.72 -13.92
N TYR A 64 -35.15 -0.68 -14.42
CA TYR A 64 -34.36 -0.77 -15.65
C TYR A 64 -33.18 -1.74 -15.52
N ALA A 65 -32.53 -1.80 -14.36
CA ALA A 65 -31.50 -2.82 -14.10
C ALA A 65 -32.07 -4.24 -14.15
N SER A 66 -33.31 -4.45 -13.68
CA SER A 66 -33.97 -5.76 -13.69
C SER A 66 -34.44 -6.19 -15.08
N THR A 67 -34.76 -5.26 -15.98
CA THR A 67 -35.17 -5.54 -17.36
C THR A 67 -34.01 -5.59 -18.34
N GLY A 68 -32.79 -5.26 -17.90
CA GLY A 68 -31.60 -5.24 -18.75
C GLY A 68 -31.45 -3.95 -19.57
N GLU A 69 -32.23 -2.91 -19.27
CA GLU A 69 -32.11 -1.59 -19.88
C GLU A 69 -30.98 -0.79 -19.22
N TRP A 70 -29.75 -1.17 -19.52
CA TRP A 70 -28.56 -0.69 -18.81
C TRP A 70 -28.32 0.81 -18.92
N GLU A 71 -28.64 1.44 -20.06
CA GLU A 71 -28.47 2.90 -20.21
C GLU A 71 -29.38 3.68 -19.26
N ASN A 72 -30.67 3.31 -19.20
CA ASN A 72 -31.62 3.94 -18.29
C ASN A 72 -31.24 3.67 -16.83
N ALA A 73 -30.83 2.43 -16.51
CA ALA A 73 -30.32 2.11 -15.18
C ALA A 73 -29.12 3.01 -14.81
N ALA A 74 -28.15 3.17 -15.72
CA ALA A 74 -26.99 4.03 -15.49
C ALA A 74 -27.39 5.49 -15.24
N LEU A 75 -28.29 6.04 -16.07
CA LEU A 75 -28.78 7.42 -15.94
C LEU A 75 -29.41 7.70 -14.57
N PHE A 76 -30.32 6.85 -14.09
CA PHE A 76 -30.98 7.05 -12.80
C PHE A 76 -30.04 6.83 -11.61
N ASN A 77 -29.06 5.92 -11.73
CA ASN A 77 -27.99 5.80 -10.74
C ASN A 77 -27.13 7.07 -10.70
N GLY A 78 -26.79 7.66 -11.85
CA GLY A 78 -26.07 8.93 -11.91
C GLY A 78 -26.83 10.10 -11.28
N GLN A 79 -28.16 10.16 -11.45
CA GLN A 79 -29.02 11.15 -10.77
C GLN A 79 -29.01 10.99 -9.25
N LEU A 80 -29.14 9.74 -8.76
CA LEU A 80 -29.07 9.42 -7.34
C LEU A 80 -27.70 9.78 -6.75
N ALA A 81 -26.63 9.43 -7.45
CA ALA A 81 -25.26 9.75 -7.04
C ALA A 81 -25.06 11.27 -6.93
N ALA A 82 -25.43 12.02 -7.97
CA ALA A 82 -25.30 13.48 -7.99
C ALA A 82 -26.13 14.17 -6.91
N TYR A 83 -27.33 13.67 -6.60
CA TYR A 83 -28.14 14.18 -5.50
C TYR A 83 -27.45 13.97 -4.15
N TYR A 84 -27.02 12.74 -3.85
CA TYR A 84 -26.41 12.42 -2.56
C TYR A 84 -25.06 13.11 -2.37
N ASP A 85 -24.24 13.21 -3.42
CA ASP A 85 -22.99 13.96 -3.42
C ASP A 85 -23.27 15.45 -3.13
N GLY A 86 -24.25 16.04 -3.81
CA GLY A 86 -24.62 17.45 -3.65
C GLY A 86 -25.15 17.83 -2.26
N VAL A 87 -25.75 16.88 -1.53
CA VAL A 87 -26.20 17.09 -0.13
C VAL A 87 -25.16 16.62 0.91
N GLY A 88 -23.97 16.18 0.47
CA GLY A 88 -22.89 15.73 1.35
C GLY A 88 -23.10 14.34 1.97
N ASN A 89 -24.00 13.52 1.43
CA ASN A 89 -24.21 12.13 1.85
C ASN A 89 -23.37 11.18 1.00
N TYR A 90 -22.05 11.24 1.18
CA TYR A 90 -21.10 10.51 0.34
C TYR A 90 -21.24 8.98 0.46
N GLU A 91 -21.60 8.46 1.64
CA GLU A 91 -21.83 7.03 1.85
C GLU A 91 -22.95 6.48 0.94
N ARG A 92 -23.97 7.30 0.64
CA ARG A 92 -25.00 6.94 -0.35
C ARG A 92 -24.60 7.26 -1.78
N ALA A 93 -23.85 8.33 -2.03
CA ALA A 93 -23.45 8.73 -3.38
C ALA A 93 -22.54 7.68 -4.05
N ILE A 94 -21.58 7.14 -3.30
CA ILE A 94 -20.52 6.26 -3.82
C ILE A 94 -21.08 4.99 -4.50
N PRO A 95 -21.94 4.17 -3.86
CA PRO A 95 -22.50 2.99 -4.51
C PRO A 95 -23.25 3.31 -5.80
N TYR A 96 -23.91 4.48 -5.87
CA TYR A 96 -24.62 4.90 -7.07
C TYR A 96 -23.67 5.29 -8.22
N TYR A 97 -22.53 5.95 -7.94
CA TYR A 97 -21.50 6.17 -8.96
C TYR A 97 -20.89 4.85 -9.46
N GLU A 98 -20.67 3.88 -8.56
CA GLU A 98 -20.16 2.55 -8.92
C GLU A 98 -21.18 1.76 -9.77
N MET A 99 -22.46 1.84 -9.43
CA MET A 99 -23.55 1.25 -10.20
C MET A 99 -23.73 1.93 -11.57
N GLU A 100 -23.66 3.26 -11.63
CA GLU A 100 -23.67 4.01 -12.89
C GLU A 100 -22.57 3.49 -13.83
N ASN A 101 -21.33 3.41 -13.35
CA ASN A 101 -20.23 2.88 -14.15
C ASN A 101 -20.46 1.42 -14.57
N LYS A 102 -20.87 0.56 -13.64
CA LYS A 102 -21.18 -0.84 -13.93
C LYS A 102 -22.21 -0.98 -15.05
N TYR A 103 -23.25 -0.15 -15.05
CA TYR A 103 -24.30 -0.21 -16.07
C TYR A 103 -23.87 0.41 -17.40
N TRP A 104 -23.05 1.47 -17.41
CA TRP A 104 -22.43 1.95 -18.65
C TRP A 104 -21.55 0.88 -19.31
N VAL A 105 -20.71 0.18 -18.54
CA VAL A 105 -19.87 -0.91 -19.05
C VAL A 105 -20.73 -2.03 -19.64
N LYS A 106 -21.84 -2.41 -18.99
CA LYS A 106 -22.80 -3.39 -19.54
C LYS A 106 -23.48 -2.91 -20.81
N ALA A 107 -23.64 -1.60 -21.00
CA ALA A 107 -24.15 -0.99 -22.22
C ALA A 107 -23.06 -0.86 -23.33
N GLY A 108 -21.83 -1.32 -23.08
CA GLY A 108 -20.71 -1.20 -24.02
C GLY A 108 -20.11 0.22 -24.09
N LYS A 109 -20.29 1.03 -23.04
CA LYS A 109 -19.77 2.41 -22.93
C LYS A 109 -18.86 2.55 -21.70
N ASP A 110 -17.89 3.45 -21.77
CA ASP A 110 -16.97 3.77 -20.67
C ASP A 110 -17.32 5.08 -19.93
N TRP A 111 -18.50 5.64 -20.21
CA TRP A 111 -18.94 6.97 -19.77
C TRP A 111 -18.96 7.16 -18.24
N GLY A 112 -18.97 6.07 -17.46
CA GLY A 112 -18.91 6.10 -16.00
C GLY A 112 -17.51 6.15 -15.40
N ALA A 113 -16.43 6.02 -16.18
CA ALA A 113 -15.07 5.92 -15.63
C ALA A 113 -14.66 7.15 -14.79
N VAL A 114 -14.99 8.36 -15.28
CA VAL A 114 -14.76 9.62 -14.54
C VAL A 114 -15.54 9.67 -13.22
N LYS A 115 -16.69 8.99 -13.15
CA LYS A 115 -17.51 8.93 -11.94
C LYS A 115 -16.90 8.05 -10.85
N LEU A 116 -16.15 7.02 -11.23
CA LEU A 116 -15.36 6.24 -10.28
C LEU A 116 -14.27 7.09 -9.62
N GLN A 117 -13.63 7.99 -10.36
CA GLN A 117 -12.68 8.94 -9.77
C GLN A 117 -13.35 9.81 -8.73
N ARG A 118 -14.53 10.37 -9.01
CA ARG A 118 -15.29 11.14 -8.02
C ARG A 118 -15.69 10.29 -6.81
N ALA A 119 -16.15 9.06 -7.03
CA ALA A 119 -16.47 8.13 -5.96
C ALA A 119 -15.27 7.84 -5.05
N ASP A 120 -14.07 7.70 -5.62
CA ASP A 120 -12.84 7.56 -4.84
C ASP A 120 -12.51 8.83 -4.04
N GLN A 121 -12.62 10.01 -4.66
CA GLN A 121 -12.32 11.30 -4.00
C GLN A 121 -13.20 11.56 -2.76
N ILE A 122 -14.47 11.15 -2.80
CA ILE A 122 -15.40 11.33 -1.67
C ILE A 122 -15.44 10.13 -0.73
N ARG A 123 -14.66 9.08 -0.99
CA ARG A 123 -14.62 7.90 -0.14
C ARG A 123 -13.78 8.17 1.09
N THR A 124 -14.39 8.04 2.25
CA THR A 124 -13.66 8.02 3.51
C THR A 124 -13.00 6.66 3.72
N THR A 125 -11.67 6.64 3.77
CA THR A 125 -10.84 5.47 4.08
C THR A 125 -10.20 5.66 5.44
N VAL A 126 -10.31 4.66 6.32
CA VAL A 126 -9.57 4.61 7.59
C VAL A 126 -9.09 3.17 7.75
N GLU A 127 -7.82 2.95 7.44
CA GLU A 127 -7.10 1.68 7.63
C GLU A 127 -6.05 1.87 8.73
N LEU A 128 -5.58 0.77 9.31
CA LEU A 128 -4.58 0.79 10.38
C LEU A 128 -3.54 -0.28 10.12
N TYR A 129 -2.27 0.08 10.23
CA TYR A 129 -1.14 -0.83 10.10
C TYR A 129 -0.36 -0.85 11.41
N ARG A 130 0.19 -2.00 11.79
CA ARG A 130 1.04 -2.14 12.97
C ARG A 130 2.42 -2.62 12.58
N GLN A 131 3.44 -2.16 13.32
CA GLN A 131 4.79 -2.70 13.20
C GLN A 131 4.83 -4.13 13.76
N ASP A 132 5.52 -5.01 13.06
CA ASP A 132 5.75 -6.41 13.43
C ASP A 132 7.25 -6.76 13.33
N ASP A 133 7.67 -7.81 14.04
CA ASP A 133 8.99 -8.42 14.01
C ASP A 133 8.98 -9.91 13.58
N ASP A 134 7.82 -10.48 13.24
CA ASP A 134 7.74 -11.78 12.56
C ASP A 134 8.16 -11.65 11.08
N VAL A 135 9.44 -11.95 10.85
CA VAL A 135 10.04 -11.97 9.52
C VAL A 135 9.31 -12.94 8.57
N SER A 136 8.82 -14.07 9.07
CA SER A 136 8.16 -15.09 8.24
C SER A 136 6.84 -14.57 7.71
N GLU A 137 6.07 -13.88 8.55
CA GLU A 137 4.83 -13.22 8.16
C GLU A 137 5.10 -12.12 7.12
N MET A 138 6.12 -11.28 7.33
CA MET A 138 6.46 -10.22 6.37
C MET A 138 6.87 -10.78 5.02
N GLN A 139 7.64 -11.87 5.02
CA GLN A 139 8.06 -12.57 3.81
C GLN A 139 6.86 -13.21 3.11
N ALA A 140 5.96 -13.88 3.84
CA ALA A 140 4.78 -14.51 3.27
C ALA A 140 3.89 -13.50 2.54
N LEU A 141 3.66 -12.31 3.13
CA LEU A 141 2.91 -11.22 2.48
C LEU A 141 3.65 -10.62 1.28
N SER A 142 4.97 -10.74 1.26
CA SER A 142 5.87 -10.09 0.31
C SER A 142 6.25 -10.96 -0.88
N LEU A 143 5.98 -12.26 -0.85
CA LEU A 143 6.35 -13.24 -1.87
C LEU A 143 5.26 -13.37 -2.95
N PRO A 144 5.66 -13.70 -4.20
CA PRO A 144 4.69 -14.09 -5.22
C PRO A 144 4.12 -15.48 -4.91
N THR A 145 2.99 -15.86 -5.52
CA THR A 145 2.30 -17.13 -5.23
C THR A 145 3.18 -18.36 -5.49
N ASN A 146 4.12 -18.27 -6.44
CA ASN A 146 5.07 -19.35 -6.75
C ASN A 146 6.30 -19.38 -5.82
N GLY A 147 6.44 -18.41 -4.91
CA GLY A 147 7.54 -18.27 -3.96
C GLY A 147 8.89 -17.85 -4.57
N GLN A 148 8.96 -17.56 -5.87
CA GLN A 148 10.22 -17.22 -6.55
C GLN A 148 10.36 -15.72 -6.74
N LEU A 149 11.37 -15.13 -6.10
CA LEU A 149 11.73 -13.72 -6.27
C LEU A 149 12.26 -13.44 -7.69
N ALA A 150 11.88 -12.31 -8.25
CA ALA A 150 12.44 -11.81 -9.50
C ALA A 150 13.88 -11.28 -9.31
N LYS A 151 14.56 -10.99 -10.42
CA LYS A 151 15.93 -10.43 -10.39
C LYS A 151 15.96 -9.14 -9.57
N PHE A 152 16.90 -9.06 -8.62
CA PHE A 152 17.07 -7.93 -7.69
C PHE A 152 15.87 -7.67 -6.77
N GLU A 153 14.97 -8.62 -6.61
CA GLU A 153 13.81 -8.44 -5.75
C GLU A 153 14.18 -8.62 -4.26
N PRO A 154 13.79 -7.69 -3.36
CA PRO A 154 13.99 -7.86 -1.93
C PRO A 154 12.99 -8.90 -1.39
N ALA A 155 13.40 -9.63 -0.35
CA ALA A 155 12.52 -10.59 0.31
C ALA A 155 11.29 -9.89 0.94
N TYR A 156 11.52 -8.70 1.51
CA TYR A 156 10.49 -7.74 1.94
C TYR A 156 11.14 -6.36 2.12
N GLY A 157 10.32 -5.31 2.21
CA GLY A 157 10.79 -3.92 2.17
C GLY A 157 10.76 -3.32 0.77
N THR A 158 11.06 -2.03 0.69
CA THR A 158 10.93 -1.23 -0.55
C THR A 158 12.19 -0.41 -0.79
N TYR A 159 12.82 -0.53 -1.96
CA TYR A 159 13.99 0.28 -2.32
C TYR A 159 13.66 1.76 -2.46
N LEU A 160 14.50 2.59 -1.85
CA LEU A 160 14.51 4.05 -2.05
C LEU A 160 15.22 4.39 -3.36
N GLY A 161 14.50 5.05 -4.26
CA GLY A 161 15.00 5.54 -5.54
C GLY A 161 14.81 7.05 -5.70
N MET A 162 15.65 7.68 -6.52
CA MET A 162 15.50 9.11 -6.84
C MET A 162 16.12 9.47 -8.20
N TYR A 163 15.44 10.32 -8.96
CA TYR A 163 16.07 11.18 -9.98
C TYR A 163 16.50 12.48 -9.31
N SER A 164 17.79 12.82 -9.34
CA SER A 164 18.35 13.93 -8.54
C SER A 164 19.15 14.95 -9.34
N GLU A 165 19.16 14.84 -10.68
CA GLU A 165 20.02 15.66 -11.52
C GLU A 165 19.79 17.16 -11.33
N GLN A 166 18.53 17.56 -11.18
CA GLN A 166 18.14 18.96 -10.97
C GLN A 166 18.04 19.35 -9.49
N ASP A 167 18.36 18.45 -8.55
CA ASP A 167 18.40 18.78 -7.13
C ASP A 167 19.58 19.74 -6.86
N PRO A 168 19.33 20.95 -6.33
CA PRO A 168 20.37 21.96 -6.13
C PRO A 168 21.46 21.56 -5.11
N LYS A 169 21.18 20.60 -4.22
CA LYS A 169 22.12 20.13 -3.19
C LYS A 169 22.83 18.83 -3.61
N VAL A 170 22.12 17.93 -4.31
CA VAL A 170 22.65 16.62 -4.72
C VAL A 170 23.24 16.66 -6.14
N GLY A 171 22.45 17.08 -7.13
CA GLY A 171 22.76 16.94 -8.55
C GLY A 171 23.06 15.49 -8.95
N ASN A 172 24.03 15.31 -9.86
CA ASN A 172 24.52 13.99 -10.29
C ASN A 172 25.61 13.39 -9.36
N LEU A 173 25.77 13.90 -8.14
CA LEU A 173 26.72 13.39 -7.14
C LEU A 173 25.99 12.56 -6.08
N PHE A 174 25.64 11.32 -6.43
CA PHE A 174 24.81 10.43 -5.62
C PHE A 174 25.36 10.14 -4.22
N THR A 175 26.68 10.22 -4.02
CA THR A 175 27.32 10.09 -2.69
C THR A 175 26.92 11.19 -1.71
N LYS A 176 26.29 12.28 -2.16
CA LYS A 176 25.77 13.35 -1.29
C LYS A 176 24.45 13.01 -0.61
N MET A 177 23.70 11.99 -1.07
CA MET A 177 22.38 11.65 -0.52
C MET A 177 22.37 11.56 1.02
N PRO A 178 23.31 10.85 1.70
CA PRO A 178 23.30 10.76 3.16
C PRO A 178 23.49 12.11 3.85
N SER A 179 24.28 13.02 3.27
CA SER A 179 24.50 14.35 3.85
C SER A 179 23.31 15.31 3.63
N VAL A 180 22.51 15.10 2.58
CA VAL A 180 21.36 15.96 2.25
C VAL A 180 20.07 15.44 2.89
N TYR A 181 19.85 14.12 2.84
CA TYR A 181 18.59 13.49 3.26
C TYR A 181 18.73 12.54 4.45
N GLY A 182 19.94 12.40 5.02
CA GLY A 182 20.19 11.53 6.18
C GLY A 182 20.33 10.04 5.83
N LYS A 183 20.04 9.64 4.59
CA LYS A 183 20.07 8.24 4.15
C LYS A 183 20.53 8.09 2.72
N LYS A 184 21.10 6.92 2.41
CA LYS A 184 21.48 6.53 1.05
C LYS A 184 20.26 6.03 0.26
N HIS A 185 20.19 6.35 -1.02
CA HIS A 185 19.23 5.78 -1.95
C HIS A 185 19.82 4.53 -2.63
N ALA A 186 18.98 3.50 -2.78
CA ALA A 186 19.34 2.24 -3.39
C ALA A 186 19.40 2.33 -4.92
N ILE A 187 18.57 3.18 -5.53
CA ILE A 187 18.39 3.32 -6.98
C ILE A 187 18.51 4.80 -7.37
N HIS A 188 19.24 5.09 -8.45
CA HIS A 188 19.23 6.41 -9.07
C HIS A 188 18.68 6.33 -10.48
N LEU A 189 17.76 7.23 -10.83
CA LEU A 189 17.22 7.32 -12.18
C LEU A 189 18.11 8.21 -13.05
N ALA A 190 18.37 7.76 -14.28
CA ALA A 190 18.95 8.54 -15.36
C ALA A 190 18.14 8.33 -16.65
N TYR A 191 18.05 9.37 -17.47
CA TYR A 191 17.48 9.27 -18.81
C TYR A 191 18.59 9.00 -19.83
N ALA A 192 18.29 8.15 -20.81
CA ALA A 192 19.16 7.83 -21.93
C ALA A 192 18.31 7.76 -23.19
N HIS A 193 18.94 7.99 -24.35
CA HIS A 193 18.25 8.06 -25.63
C HIS A 193 18.77 7.00 -26.60
N TRP A 194 17.88 6.39 -27.37
CA TRP A 194 18.27 5.41 -28.38
C TRP A 194 19.22 6.05 -29.40
N GLY A 195 20.24 5.30 -29.83
CA GLY A 195 21.32 5.80 -30.68
C GLY A 195 22.49 6.45 -29.93
N GLN A 196 22.33 6.80 -28.65
CA GLN A 196 23.41 7.31 -27.81
C GLN A 196 24.17 6.20 -27.07
N GLY A 197 25.42 6.46 -26.68
CA GLY A 197 26.22 5.51 -25.90
C GLY A 197 25.60 5.17 -24.54
N PHE A 198 26.06 4.08 -23.92
CA PHE A 198 25.68 3.73 -22.55
C PHE A 198 25.99 4.90 -21.59
N PRO A 199 25.09 5.26 -20.65
CA PRO A 199 25.26 6.38 -19.71
C PRO A 199 26.31 6.08 -18.63
N ASP A 200 27.57 5.96 -19.03
CA ASP A 200 28.71 5.52 -18.23
C ASP A 200 29.00 6.44 -17.03
N VAL A 201 28.80 7.75 -17.19
CA VAL A 201 28.95 8.73 -16.10
C VAL A 201 27.99 8.41 -14.96
N TYR A 202 26.70 8.19 -15.25
CA TYR A 202 25.71 7.86 -14.23
C TYR A 202 25.98 6.49 -13.61
N ALA A 203 26.38 5.50 -14.40
CA ALA A 203 26.74 4.18 -13.90
C ALA A 203 27.95 4.23 -12.96
N LYS A 204 28.96 5.05 -13.28
CA LYS A 204 30.12 5.28 -12.39
C LYS A 204 29.69 5.95 -11.08
N ARG A 205 28.81 6.95 -11.13
CA ARG A 205 28.29 7.62 -9.93
C ARG A 205 27.45 6.69 -9.06
N ALA A 206 26.62 5.85 -9.67
CA ALA A 206 25.86 4.82 -8.95
C ALA A 206 26.82 3.82 -8.28
N LYS A 207 27.85 3.37 -8.99
CA LYS A 207 28.89 2.48 -8.43
C LYS A 207 29.64 3.11 -7.25
N GLU A 208 30.05 4.38 -7.37
CA GLU A 208 30.70 5.13 -6.30
C GLU A 208 29.82 5.25 -5.05
N ALA A 209 28.50 5.41 -5.24
CA ALA A 209 27.53 5.41 -4.15
C ALA A 209 27.19 4.00 -3.63
N GLY A 210 27.59 2.94 -4.34
CA GLY A 210 27.17 1.54 -4.07
C GLY A 210 25.69 1.30 -4.35
N ALA A 211 25.11 2.00 -5.31
CA ALA A 211 23.70 1.97 -5.69
C ALA A 211 23.51 1.28 -7.05
N ALA A 212 22.26 0.92 -7.34
CA ALA A 212 21.82 0.51 -8.66
C ALA A 212 21.47 1.73 -9.53
N LEU A 213 21.40 1.52 -10.84
CA LEU A 213 20.97 2.53 -11.80
C LEU A 213 19.64 2.11 -12.45
N GLN A 214 18.60 2.94 -12.35
CA GLN A 214 17.44 2.85 -13.20
C GLN A 214 17.69 3.70 -14.45
N ILE A 215 17.49 3.13 -15.63
CA ILE A 215 17.68 3.83 -16.90
C ILE A 215 16.32 3.92 -17.60
N ALA A 216 15.80 5.14 -17.76
CA ALA A 216 14.72 5.41 -18.70
C ALA A 216 15.32 5.54 -20.10
N TRP A 217 15.12 4.53 -20.95
CA TRP A 217 15.71 4.50 -22.28
C TRP A 217 14.68 4.82 -23.36
N GLU A 218 14.79 6.01 -23.94
CA GLU A 218 13.77 6.63 -24.78
C GLU A 218 14.12 6.51 -26.28
N PRO A 219 13.27 5.87 -27.10
CA PRO A 219 13.45 5.85 -28.54
C PRO A 219 12.79 7.08 -29.18
N ASP A 220 13.47 8.23 -29.10
CA ASP A 220 12.95 9.55 -29.53
C ASP A 220 12.51 9.63 -31.00
N ASP A 221 12.98 8.71 -31.84
CA ASP A 221 12.61 8.60 -33.26
C ASP A 221 11.57 7.49 -33.52
N GLY A 222 10.89 7.02 -32.47
CA GLY A 222 9.90 5.94 -32.52
C GLY A 222 10.52 4.55 -32.45
N LEU A 223 9.70 3.50 -32.64
CA LEU A 223 10.13 2.11 -32.46
C LEU A 223 10.85 1.51 -33.68
N ASP A 224 10.74 2.12 -34.86
CA ASP A 224 11.33 1.60 -36.10
C ASP A 224 12.87 1.48 -36.05
N PRO A 225 13.64 2.47 -35.52
CA PRO A 225 15.09 2.37 -35.41
C PRO A 225 15.59 1.37 -34.36
N VAL A 226 14.68 0.81 -33.54
CA VAL A 226 15.03 -0.12 -32.47
C VAL A 226 15.25 -1.51 -33.06
N ALA A 227 16.52 -1.87 -33.20
CA ALA A 227 16.94 -3.12 -33.84
C ALA A 227 18.12 -3.77 -33.11
N ASP A 228 18.19 -5.09 -33.22
CA ASP A 228 19.37 -5.85 -32.85
C ASP A 228 20.49 -5.59 -33.86
N GLY A 229 21.59 -5.01 -33.38
CA GLY A 229 22.73 -4.64 -34.21
C GLY A 229 23.93 -4.22 -33.39
N ALA A 230 25.00 -3.82 -34.08
CA ALA A 230 26.27 -3.49 -33.45
C ALA A 230 26.15 -2.44 -32.32
N TYR A 231 25.25 -1.47 -32.49
CA TYR A 231 24.93 -0.47 -31.47
C TYR A 231 24.42 -1.11 -30.16
N LEU A 232 23.30 -1.85 -30.23
CA LEU A 232 22.68 -2.49 -29.07
C LEU A 232 23.65 -3.47 -28.38
N ARG A 233 24.38 -4.26 -29.18
CA ARG A 233 25.36 -5.25 -28.69
C ARG A 233 26.52 -4.57 -27.98
N LYS A 234 27.01 -3.43 -28.47
CA LYS A 234 28.02 -2.64 -27.77
C LYS A 234 27.44 -2.07 -26.47
N TRP A 235 26.25 -1.49 -26.53
CA TRP A 235 25.58 -0.92 -25.36
C TRP A 235 25.40 -1.96 -24.25
N ALA A 236 24.97 -3.19 -24.59
CA ALA A 236 24.86 -4.31 -23.65
C ALA A 236 26.20 -4.68 -22.99
N LYS A 237 27.29 -4.73 -23.76
CA LYS A 237 28.64 -4.99 -23.22
C LYS A 237 29.09 -3.90 -22.26
N ASP A 238 28.85 -2.63 -22.59
CA ASP A 238 29.18 -1.51 -21.70
C ASP A 238 28.35 -1.57 -20.41
N ALA A 239 27.05 -1.90 -20.52
CA ALA A 239 26.16 -2.09 -19.37
C ALA A 239 26.63 -3.23 -18.46
N LYS A 240 27.07 -4.37 -19.03
CA LYS A 240 27.71 -5.45 -18.26
C LYS A 240 29.00 -5.01 -17.59
N ALA A 241 29.85 -4.27 -18.31
CA ALA A 241 31.13 -3.80 -17.80
C ALA A 241 31.00 -2.80 -16.62
N SER A 242 29.86 -2.11 -16.49
CA SER A 242 29.57 -1.25 -15.34
C SER A 242 29.67 -2.01 -14.01
N GLY A 243 29.24 -3.28 -13.99
CA GLY A 243 29.27 -4.14 -12.81
C GLY A 243 28.31 -3.73 -11.69
N ILE A 244 27.27 -2.95 -12.00
CA ILE A 244 26.20 -2.59 -11.07
C ILE A 244 24.87 -3.23 -11.49
N PRO A 245 23.91 -3.40 -10.55
CA PRO A 245 22.52 -3.71 -10.91
C PRO A 245 21.91 -2.57 -11.73
N ILE A 246 21.22 -2.92 -12.82
CA ILE A 246 20.53 -1.96 -13.69
C ILE A 246 19.06 -2.34 -13.80
N PHE A 247 18.17 -1.37 -13.60
CA PHE A 247 16.73 -1.48 -13.88
C PHE A 247 16.45 -0.74 -15.20
N LEU A 248 16.29 -1.47 -16.30
CA LEU A 248 16.12 -0.87 -17.62
C LEU A 248 14.64 -0.67 -17.94
N ARG A 249 14.20 0.59 -17.91
CA ARG A 249 12.86 1.04 -18.31
C ARG A 249 12.90 1.48 -19.78
N PHE A 250 12.76 0.53 -20.69
CA PHE A 250 12.70 0.82 -22.13
C PHE A 250 11.33 1.36 -22.54
N ALA A 251 11.31 2.49 -23.25
CA ALA A 251 10.12 3.09 -23.85
C ALA A 251 8.94 3.13 -22.85
N GLY A 252 9.18 3.74 -21.68
CA GLY A 252 8.17 3.90 -20.63
C GLY A 252 6.97 4.72 -21.10
N GLU A 253 5.85 4.60 -20.40
CA GLU A 253 4.61 5.37 -20.65
C GLU A 253 4.01 5.19 -22.05
N MET A 254 4.35 4.10 -22.73
CA MET A 254 3.88 3.74 -24.07
C MET A 254 2.35 3.73 -24.25
N ASN A 255 1.58 3.62 -23.16
CA ASN A 255 0.12 3.69 -23.18
C ASN A 255 -0.43 5.11 -23.35
N GLY A 256 0.38 6.16 -23.18
CA GLY A 256 -0.03 7.56 -23.34
C GLY A 256 0.36 8.15 -24.70
N ALA A 257 -0.53 8.97 -25.29
CA ALA A 257 -0.29 9.59 -26.60
C ALA A 257 0.75 10.73 -26.61
N TRP A 258 1.35 11.03 -25.46
CA TRP A 258 2.40 12.06 -25.32
C TRP A 258 3.80 11.59 -25.72
N VAL A 259 4.02 10.28 -25.88
CA VAL A 259 5.28 9.71 -26.36
C VAL A 259 5.17 9.22 -27.80
N LYS A 260 6.27 9.30 -28.56
CA LYS A 260 6.30 8.90 -29.98
C LYS A 260 6.21 7.39 -30.21
N TRP A 261 6.47 6.59 -29.19
CA TRP A 261 6.38 5.11 -29.24
C TRP A 261 5.02 4.56 -28.81
N HIS A 262 3.99 5.42 -28.76
CA HIS A 262 2.59 5.05 -28.55
C HIS A 262 1.91 4.58 -29.86
N GLY A 263 0.79 3.88 -29.72
CA GLY A 263 -0.17 3.54 -30.78
C GLY A 263 0.02 2.16 -31.41
N ASN A 264 1.16 1.50 -31.20
CA ASN A 264 1.46 0.19 -31.78
C ASN A 264 1.95 -0.82 -30.72
N PRO A 265 1.04 -1.44 -29.94
CA PRO A 265 1.41 -2.41 -28.91
C PRO A 265 2.12 -3.65 -29.47
N THR A 266 1.77 -4.08 -30.68
CA THR A 266 2.41 -5.26 -31.31
C THR A 266 3.90 -5.01 -31.56
N GLN A 267 4.23 -3.86 -32.16
CA GLN A 267 5.62 -3.49 -32.40
C GLN A 267 6.37 -3.24 -31.08
N TYR A 268 5.73 -2.60 -30.10
CA TYR A 268 6.31 -2.42 -28.77
C TYR A 268 6.73 -3.75 -28.15
N ILE A 269 5.82 -4.74 -28.15
CA ILE A 269 6.08 -6.08 -27.61
C ILE A 269 7.23 -6.76 -28.37
N GLU A 270 7.26 -6.68 -29.70
CA GLU A 270 8.36 -7.20 -30.51
C GLU A 270 9.71 -6.62 -30.06
N LYS A 271 9.81 -5.28 -29.93
CA LYS A 271 11.05 -4.61 -29.56
C LYS A 271 11.46 -4.93 -28.13
N PHE A 272 10.51 -4.96 -27.19
CA PHE A 272 10.78 -5.28 -25.79
C PHE A 272 11.34 -6.70 -25.64
N ARG A 273 10.75 -7.69 -26.33
CA ARG A 273 11.20 -9.08 -26.31
C ARG A 273 12.59 -9.25 -26.93
N MET A 274 12.85 -8.57 -28.06
CA MET A 274 14.18 -8.56 -28.68
C MET A 274 15.24 -8.01 -27.73
N LEU A 275 14.97 -6.88 -27.06
CA LEU A 275 15.89 -6.29 -26.10
C LEU A 275 16.14 -7.22 -24.90
N HIS A 276 15.08 -7.81 -24.36
CA HIS A 276 15.20 -8.81 -23.31
C HIS A 276 16.15 -9.94 -23.70
N ASP A 277 15.96 -10.54 -24.89
CA ASP A 277 16.77 -11.68 -25.33
C ASP A 277 18.26 -11.30 -25.50
N VAL A 278 18.55 -10.09 -26.00
CA VAL A 278 19.92 -9.58 -26.06
C VAL A 278 20.52 -9.42 -24.66
N PHE A 279 19.80 -8.81 -23.73
CA PHE A 279 20.33 -8.54 -22.39
C PHE A 279 20.42 -9.79 -21.52
N ALA A 280 19.51 -10.75 -21.67
CA ALA A 280 19.60 -12.05 -21.02
C ALA A 280 20.91 -12.77 -21.40
N ALA A 281 21.35 -12.66 -22.66
CA ALA A 281 22.60 -13.25 -23.14
C ALA A 281 23.85 -12.42 -22.78
N GLU A 282 23.79 -11.09 -22.94
CA GLU A 282 24.99 -10.25 -22.91
C GLU A 282 25.18 -9.42 -21.63
N ALA A 283 24.12 -9.10 -20.90
CA ALA A 283 24.13 -8.21 -19.74
C ALA A 283 23.18 -8.70 -18.63
N PRO A 284 23.49 -9.84 -17.98
CA PRO A 284 22.60 -10.43 -16.97
C PRO A 284 22.40 -9.55 -15.72
N ASN A 285 23.21 -8.50 -15.55
CA ASN A 285 23.04 -7.48 -14.52
C ASN A 285 21.91 -6.46 -14.80
N ILE A 286 21.19 -6.60 -15.91
CA ILE A 286 19.99 -5.82 -16.24
C ILE A 286 18.74 -6.60 -15.82
N ALA A 287 17.85 -5.93 -15.09
CA ALA A 287 16.45 -6.30 -14.92
C ALA A 287 15.59 -5.50 -15.91
N MET A 288 14.74 -6.19 -16.67
CA MET A 288 13.83 -5.59 -17.63
C MET A 288 12.58 -5.05 -16.92
N VAL A 289 12.34 -3.74 -17.02
CA VAL A 289 11.21 -3.05 -16.40
C VAL A 289 10.20 -2.65 -17.47
N TRP A 290 9.02 -3.27 -17.46
CA TRP A 290 7.88 -2.80 -18.25
C TRP A 290 7.12 -1.76 -17.45
N SER A 291 7.04 -0.52 -17.93
CA SER A 291 6.55 0.61 -17.14
C SER A 291 5.57 1.50 -17.91
N PRO A 292 4.27 1.21 -17.86
CA PRO A 292 3.22 2.14 -18.32
C PRO A 292 3.16 3.41 -17.46
N GLY A 293 2.48 4.44 -17.97
CA GLY A 293 1.88 5.49 -17.14
C GLY A 293 0.60 4.94 -16.50
N ASP A 294 0.25 5.40 -15.30
CA ASP A 294 -0.95 4.90 -14.62
C ASP A 294 -2.26 5.29 -15.35
N VAL A 295 -2.18 6.33 -16.18
CA VAL A 295 -3.21 6.77 -17.13
C VAL A 295 -2.64 6.80 -18.57
N PRO A 296 -3.47 6.60 -19.62
CA PRO A 296 -4.82 6.04 -19.57
C PRO A 296 -4.80 4.56 -19.17
N ALA A 297 -5.65 4.18 -18.23
CA ALA A 297 -5.64 2.84 -17.62
C ALA A 297 -5.98 1.73 -18.64
N ASN A 298 -6.97 1.95 -19.50
CA ASN A 298 -7.48 0.93 -20.43
C ASN A 298 -6.44 0.53 -21.50
N ASP A 299 -5.46 1.38 -21.77
CA ASP A 299 -4.43 1.14 -22.78
C ASP A 299 -3.15 0.53 -22.19
N ILE A 300 -3.13 0.17 -20.90
CA ILE A 300 -1.97 -0.46 -20.26
C ILE A 300 -1.76 -1.90 -20.74
N ASP A 301 -2.76 -2.76 -20.54
CA ASP A 301 -2.63 -4.21 -20.73
C ASP A 301 -2.26 -4.64 -22.16
N PRO A 302 -2.71 -3.96 -23.25
CA PRO A 302 -2.29 -4.28 -24.61
C PRO A 302 -0.79 -4.23 -24.88
N TYR A 303 0.00 -3.48 -24.09
CA TYR A 303 1.45 -3.36 -24.26
C TYR A 303 2.25 -4.39 -23.47
N TYR A 304 1.60 -5.25 -22.68
CA TYR A 304 2.31 -6.16 -21.78
C TYR A 304 3.10 -7.23 -22.56
N PRO A 305 4.46 -7.28 -22.45
CA PRO A 305 5.29 -8.19 -23.24
C PRO A 305 5.17 -9.67 -22.84
N GLY A 306 4.60 -9.96 -21.68
CA GLY A 306 4.46 -11.31 -21.11
C GLY A 306 5.49 -11.61 -20.01
N ASP A 307 5.12 -12.51 -19.10
CA ASP A 307 5.91 -12.82 -17.89
C ASP A 307 7.34 -13.28 -18.16
N ALA A 308 7.58 -13.94 -19.29
CA ALA A 308 8.90 -14.46 -19.64
C ALA A 308 9.92 -13.36 -19.98
N TYR A 309 9.46 -12.13 -20.23
CA TYR A 309 10.31 -11.03 -20.70
C TYR A 309 10.40 -9.87 -19.71
N VAL A 310 9.54 -9.84 -18.69
CA VAL A 310 9.44 -8.76 -17.70
C VAL A 310 9.98 -9.25 -16.37
N ASP A 311 11.00 -8.58 -15.83
CA ASP A 311 11.45 -8.83 -14.45
C ASP A 311 10.60 -8.02 -13.45
N TRP A 312 10.28 -6.76 -13.79
CA TRP A 312 9.56 -5.82 -12.93
C TRP A 312 8.44 -5.10 -13.66
N VAL A 313 7.32 -4.88 -12.97
CA VAL A 313 6.25 -3.98 -13.44
C VAL A 313 6.47 -2.60 -12.82
N GLY A 314 6.93 -1.68 -13.65
CA GLY A 314 7.02 -0.26 -13.31
C GLY A 314 5.69 0.46 -13.50
N VAL A 315 5.59 1.65 -12.93
CA VAL A 315 4.57 2.62 -13.31
C VAL A 315 5.10 4.04 -13.10
N SER A 316 4.75 4.95 -14.00
CA SER A 316 4.82 6.39 -13.73
C SER A 316 3.48 6.82 -13.13
N LEU A 317 3.51 7.30 -11.88
CA LEU A 317 2.31 7.68 -11.13
C LEU A 317 2.55 8.99 -10.43
N TYR A 318 1.91 10.05 -10.92
CA TYR A 318 1.99 11.39 -10.37
C TYR A 318 0.66 11.80 -9.75
N ILE A 319 0.71 12.50 -8.62
CA ILE A 319 -0.42 13.26 -8.11
C ILE A 319 -0.02 14.73 -8.06
N GLU A 320 -0.89 15.58 -8.61
CA GLU A 320 -0.69 17.01 -8.67
C GLU A 320 -1.88 17.70 -7.97
N PRO A 321 -1.74 18.88 -7.37
CA PRO A 321 -2.89 19.65 -6.92
C PRO A 321 -3.77 20.06 -8.10
N TYR A 322 -3.13 20.56 -9.14
CA TYR A 322 -3.73 20.92 -10.42
C TYR A 322 -2.93 20.25 -11.53
N GLU A 323 -3.65 19.68 -12.49
CA GLU A 323 -3.02 19.15 -13.71
C GLU A 323 -2.14 20.23 -14.36
N ASN A 324 -0.86 19.92 -14.59
CA ASN A 324 0.13 20.85 -15.14
C ASN A 324 0.25 22.19 -14.36
N GLY A 325 -0.06 22.18 -13.07
CA GLY A 325 0.02 23.36 -12.21
C GLY A 325 -0.94 24.48 -12.61
N ASP A 326 -1.93 24.19 -13.47
CA ASP A 326 -2.90 25.15 -13.98
C ASP A 326 -4.23 25.01 -13.21
N PRO A 327 -4.61 25.99 -12.38
CA PRO A 327 -5.83 25.91 -11.56
C PRO A 327 -7.13 25.94 -12.39
N SER A 328 -7.07 26.15 -13.71
CA SER A 328 -8.21 26.03 -14.62
C SER A 328 -8.46 24.61 -15.10
N LEU A 329 -7.50 23.69 -14.92
CA LEU A 329 -7.62 22.27 -15.21
C LEU A 329 -8.15 21.49 -14.00
N PRO A 330 -8.61 20.23 -14.18
CA PRO A 330 -9.12 19.42 -13.09
C PRO A 330 -8.16 19.34 -11.89
N SER A 331 -8.70 19.51 -10.69
CA SER A 331 -7.93 19.33 -9.47
C SER A 331 -7.81 17.85 -9.11
N MET A 332 -6.60 17.46 -8.74
CA MET A 332 -6.30 16.13 -8.23
C MET A 332 -6.00 16.14 -6.72
N VAL A 333 -6.21 17.28 -6.03
CA VAL A 333 -6.00 17.44 -4.57
C VAL A 333 -6.73 16.36 -3.75
N ALA A 334 -7.95 15.99 -4.15
CA ALA A 334 -8.74 14.95 -3.49
C ALA A 334 -8.51 13.53 -4.01
N THR A 335 -7.64 13.37 -5.02
CA THR A 335 -7.30 12.06 -5.58
C THR A 335 -6.19 11.44 -4.77
N SER A 336 -6.34 10.16 -4.42
CA SER A 336 -5.32 9.46 -3.65
C SER A 336 -4.31 8.75 -4.54
N ASN A 337 -3.01 8.93 -4.26
CA ASN A 337 -1.94 8.15 -4.88
C ASN A 337 -1.99 6.67 -4.46
N VAL A 338 -2.47 6.37 -3.25
CA VAL A 338 -2.53 5.01 -2.70
C VAL A 338 -3.49 4.17 -3.54
N GLU A 339 -4.74 4.60 -3.72
CA GLU A 339 -5.75 3.80 -4.43
C GLU A 339 -5.50 3.71 -5.94
N ARG A 340 -4.82 4.67 -6.57
CA ARG A 340 -4.48 4.62 -8.00
C ARG A 340 -3.59 3.44 -8.38
N LEU A 341 -2.77 2.95 -7.46
CA LEU A 341 -1.95 1.76 -7.69
C LEU A 341 -2.77 0.45 -7.69
N THR A 342 -3.97 0.44 -7.10
CA THR A 342 -4.76 -0.78 -6.82
C THR A 342 -4.97 -1.65 -8.05
N ARG A 343 -5.35 -1.08 -9.19
CA ARG A 343 -5.61 -1.86 -10.41
C ARG A 343 -4.35 -2.58 -10.86
N LEU A 344 -3.23 -1.86 -10.98
CA LEU A 344 -1.98 -2.44 -11.45
C LEU A 344 -1.45 -3.47 -10.45
N TYR A 345 -1.54 -3.16 -9.14
CA TYR A 345 -1.17 -4.08 -8.08
C TYR A 345 -1.94 -5.40 -8.18
N ASN A 346 -3.28 -5.35 -8.24
CA ASN A 346 -4.12 -6.55 -8.30
C ASN A 346 -3.90 -7.36 -9.58
N THR A 347 -3.44 -6.73 -10.67
CA THR A 347 -3.25 -7.40 -11.96
C THR A 347 -1.91 -8.13 -12.07
N TYR A 348 -0.86 -7.60 -11.43
CA TYR A 348 0.51 -8.06 -11.65
C TYR A 348 1.26 -8.54 -10.40
N SER A 349 0.85 -8.12 -9.20
CA SER A 349 1.65 -8.32 -7.98
C SER A 349 1.90 -9.78 -7.61
N ASP A 350 0.98 -10.68 -7.92
CA ASP A 350 1.14 -12.13 -7.68
C ASP A 350 2.29 -12.76 -8.49
N ARG A 351 2.69 -12.13 -9.60
CA ARG A 351 3.67 -12.68 -10.56
C ARG A 351 4.93 -11.85 -10.67
N LYS A 352 4.86 -10.53 -10.44
CA LYS A 352 5.96 -9.58 -10.64
C LYS A 352 6.02 -8.57 -9.49
N PRO A 353 7.22 -8.20 -9.01
CA PRO A 353 7.34 -7.04 -8.14
C PRO A 353 6.92 -5.77 -8.87
N LEU A 354 6.31 -4.85 -8.13
CA LEU A 354 5.97 -3.53 -8.62
C LEU A 354 7.04 -2.51 -8.21
N MET A 355 7.25 -1.52 -9.06
CA MET A 355 7.97 -0.30 -8.71
C MET A 355 7.20 0.93 -9.17
N LEU A 356 7.15 1.98 -8.32
CA LEU A 356 6.89 3.32 -8.84
C LEU A 356 8.19 3.74 -9.52
N SER A 357 8.24 3.54 -10.84
CA SER A 357 9.44 3.83 -11.63
C SER A 357 9.68 5.33 -11.73
N GLU A 358 8.62 6.11 -11.55
CA GLU A 358 8.67 7.56 -11.48
C GLU A 358 7.44 8.04 -10.74
N THR A 359 7.63 8.92 -9.76
CA THR A 359 6.54 9.52 -9.00
C THR A 359 7.02 10.81 -8.35
N GLY A 360 6.10 11.73 -8.10
CA GLY A 360 6.40 12.98 -7.42
C GLY A 360 5.16 13.50 -6.71
N VAL A 361 5.41 14.31 -5.68
CA VAL A 361 4.36 15.06 -4.97
C VAL A 361 4.84 16.52 -4.90
N PRO A 362 4.23 17.44 -5.65
CA PRO A 362 4.70 18.81 -5.65
C PRO A 362 4.23 19.52 -4.39
N HIS A 363 5.06 20.43 -3.89
CA HIS A 363 4.75 21.26 -2.72
C HIS A 363 4.42 22.71 -3.11
N TYR A 364 4.62 23.06 -4.39
CA TYR A 364 4.28 24.37 -4.93
C TYR A 364 3.83 24.23 -6.39
N ALA A 365 2.87 25.06 -6.81
CA ALA A 365 2.44 25.15 -8.21
C ALA A 365 2.75 26.56 -8.74
N HIS A 366 3.77 26.69 -9.61
CA HIS A 366 4.19 27.97 -10.17
C HIS A 366 3.13 28.59 -11.08
N GLY A 367 2.33 27.76 -11.77
CA GLY A 367 1.24 28.22 -12.62
C GLY A 367 0.14 28.95 -11.84
N ALA A 368 -0.17 28.47 -10.64
CA ALA A 368 -1.14 29.07 -9.72
C ALA A 368 -0.52 30.09 -8.76
N GLY A 369 0.78 30.01 -8.48
CA GLY A 369 1.44 30.77 -7.42
C GLY A 369 1.04 30.30 -6.01
N GLU A 370 0.65 29.03 -5.86
CA GLU A 370 0.06 28.47 -4.64
C GLU A 370 0.98 27.46 -3.95
N ASP A 371 1.01 27.51 -2.61
CA ASP A 371 1.73 26.57 -1.75
C ASP A 371 0.83 25.40 -1.34
N PHE A 372 1.38 24.19 -1.45
CA PHE A 372 0.75 22.93 -1.11
C PHE A 372 1.56 22.13 -0.10
N THR A 373 2.38 22.78 0.74
CA THR A 373 3.31 22.11 1.66
C THR A 373 2.62 21.11 2.57
N GLU A 374 1.48 21.46 3.18
CA GLU A 374 0.74 20.55 4.06
C GLU A 374 0.14 19.35 3.30
N TRP A 375 -0.39 19.58 2.10
CA TRP A 375 -0.88 18.52 1.23
C TRP A 375 0.26 17.61 0.77
N ALA A 376 1.41 18.18 0.45
CA ALA A 376 2.60 17.43 0.05
C ALA A 376 3.12 16.55 1.18
N LYS A 377 3.16 17.04 2.43
CA LYS A 377 3.52 16.22 3.59
C LYS A 377 2.59 15.02 3.76
N LEU A 378 1.27 15.22 3.67
CA LEU A 378 0.30 14.12 3.77
C LEU A 378 0.56 13.05 2.70
N ASN A 379 0.78 13.48 1.46
CA ASN A 379 1.00 12.57 0.34
C ASN A 379 2.39 11.93 0.33
N LEU A 380 3.41 12.59 0.89
CA LEU A 380 4.72 11.98 1.16
C LEU A 380 4.62 10.90 2.24
N GLN A 381 3.83 11.10 3.30
CA GLN A 381 3.56 10.03 4.27
C GLN A 381 2.84 8.86 3.59
N CYS A 382 1.85 9.15 2.74
CA CYS A 382 1.17 8.12 1.95
C CYS A 382 2.16 7.34 1.09
N LEU A 383 3.08 8.02 0.42
CA LEU A 383 4.07 7.41 -0.46
C LEU A 383 5.09 6.54 0.28
N TYR A 384 5.63 6.99 1.41
CA TYR A 384 6.77 6.34 2.08
C TYR A 384 6.43 5.49 3.30
N GLU A 385 5.23 5.62 3.85
CA GLU A 385 4.73 4.71 4.89
C GLU A 385 3.56 3.88 4.34
N ILE A 386 2.47 4.50 3.89
CA ILE A 386 1.23 3.77 3.62
C ILE A 386 1.33 2.83 2.41
N MET A 387 1.82 3.31 1.27
CA MET A 387 1.90 2.49 0.04
C MET A 387 2.77 1.25 0.24
N PRO A 388 3.98 1.32 0.83
CA PRO A 388 4.78 0.13 1.16
C PRO A 388 4.07 -0.90 2.04
N TYR A 389 3.23 -0.45 2.98
CA TYR A 389 2.55 -1.35 3.92
C TYR A 389 1.29 -1.97 3.33
N LYS A 390 0.53 -1.18 2.56
CA LYS A 390 -0.69 -1.62 1.87
C LYS A 390 -0.38 -2.55 0.70
N TYR A 391 0.75 -2.32 0.04
CA TYR A 391 1.19 -3.03 -1.14
C TYR A 391 2.55 -3.70 -0.89
N PRO A 392 2.62 -4.82 -0.15
CA PRO A 392 3.89 -5.49 0.15
C PRO A 392 4.71 -5.91 -1.09
N ARG A 393 4.08 -6.05 -2.26
CA ARG A 393 4.74 -6.30 -3.55
C ARG A 393 5.21 -5.02 -4.26
N LEU A 394 5.00 -3.83 -3.70
CA LEU A 394 5.64 -2.59 -4.11
C LEU A 394 7.07 -2.55 -3.54
N LYS A 395 8.04 -2.90 -4.38
CA LYS A 395 9.42 -3.16 -3.98
C LYS A 395 10.38 -2.02 -4.29
N ALA A 396 9.98 -0.99 -5.01
CA ALA A 396 10.78 0.23 -5.19
C ALA A 396 9.91 1.47 -5.41
N ILE A 397 10.41 2.62 -4.95
CA ILE A 397 9.83 3.94 -5.19
C ILE A 397 10.93 4.86 -5.69
N THR A 398 10.83 5.34 -6.93
CA THR A 398 11.78 6.27 -7.54
C THR A 398 11.15 7.66 -7.63
N TYR A 399 11.60 8.57 -6.77
CA TYR A 399 11.06 9.94 -6.69
C TYR A 399 11.69 10.87 -7.73
N PHE A 400 10.86 11.63 -8.45
CA PHE A 400 11.26 12.62 -9.44
C PHE A 400 11.48 13.98 -8.76
N ASN A 401 12.74 14.28 -8.41
CA ASN A 401 13.09 15.41 -7.56
C ASN A 401 13.50 16.63 -8.40
N VAL A 402 12.51 17.33 -8.96
CA VAL A 402 12.70 18.40 -9.96
C VAL A 402 11.82 19.61 -9.68
N ASP A 403 12.35 20.81 -9.91
CA ASP A 403 11.54 22.03 -10.03
C ASP A 403 11.22 22.29 -11.51
N GLN A 404 9.98 22.05 -11.94
CA GLN A 404 9.55 22.21 -13.34
C GLN A 404 9.12 23.63 -13.70
N LYS A 405 9.62 24.66 -13.00
CA LYS A 405 9.28 26.07 -13.20
C LYS A 405 9.26 26.55 -14.66
N MET A 406 10.15 26.02 -15.50
CA MET A 406 10.31 26.42 -16.91
C MET A 406 9.62 25.48 -17.90
N GLU A 407 8.97 24.42 -17.42
CA GLU A 407 8.27 23.44 -18.25
C GLU A 407 6.77 23.73 -18.32
N ASN A 408 6.05 22.98 -19.16
CA ASN A 408 4.61 23.12 -19.30
C ASN A 408 3.85 22.73 -18.02
N ALA A 409 4.38 21.81 -17.23
CA ALA A 409 3.74 21.30 -16.01
C ALA A 409 3.85 22.24 -14.80
N LYS A 410 4.84 23.16 -14.75
CA LYS A 410 4.96 24.25 -13.75
C LYS A 410 4.81 23.84 -12.28
N ASN A 411 5.05 22.59 -11.92
CA ASN A 411 4.96 22.08 -10.55
C ASN A 411 6.35 21.93 -9.93
N ASP A 412 6.47 22.20 -8.62
CA ASP A 412 7.74 22.05 -7.89
C ASP A 412 7.73 20.77 -7.04
N TYR A 413 8.39 19.74 -7.55
CA TYR A 413 8.62 18.46 -6.88
C TYR A 413 9.91 18.44 -6.06
N SER A 414 10.69 19.52 -6.07
CA SER A 414 12.03 19.51 -5.48
C SER A 414 11.96 19.45 -3.95
N LEU A 415 12.57 18.42 -3.37
CA LEU A 415 12.56 18.18 -1.94
C LEU A 415 13.54 19.09 -1.19
N SER A 416 14.67 19.45 -1.81
CA SER A 416 15.74 20.20 -1.16
C SER A 416 15.64 21.73 -1.28
N SER A 417 14.71 22.23 -2.11
CA SER A 417 14.40 23.65 -2.26
C SER A 417 13.63 24.21 -1.06
N SER A 418 12.77 23.39 -0.43
CA SER A 418 12.06 23.68 0.82
C SER A 418 12.70 22.94 1.99
N SER A 419 13.20 23.67 2.99
CA SER A 419 13.79 23.07 4.20
C SER A 419 12.79 22.23 4.99
N GLU A 420 11.51 22.61 4.94
CA GLU A 420 10.43 21.92 5.62
C GLU A 420 10.11 20.58 4.96
N ILE A 421 9.96 20.57 3.63
CA ILE A 421 9.78 19.33 2.86
C ILE A 421 11.00 18.44 2.96
N GLN A 422 12.22 18.99 2.86
CA GLN A 422 13.47 18.23 3.01
C GLN A 422 13.54 17.50 4.36
N SER A 423 13.28 18.22 5.45
CA SER A 423 13.32 17.67 6.81
C SER A 423 12.25 16.60 7.00
N TYR A 424 11.03 16.86 6.50
CA TYR A 424 9.93 15.91 6.58
C TYR A 424 10.21 14.62 5.80
N TYR A 425 10.71 14.74 4.57
CA TYR A 425 11.17 13.61 3.76
C TYR A 425 12.26 12.80 4.47
N SER A 426 13.28 13.47 5.01
CA SER A 426 14.38 12.82 5.74
C SER A 426 13.86 12.00 6.94
N LYS A 427 12.87 12.54 7.67
CA LYS A 427 12.20 11.84 8.78
C LYS A 427 11.44 10.59 8.32
N LEU A 428 10.74 10.65 7.19
CA LEU A 428 10.01 9.49 6.65
C LEU A 428 10.95 8.38 6.19
N ILE A 429 12.04 8.75 5.50
CA ILE A 429 12.93 7.75 4.91
C ILE A 429 13.86 7.07 5.93
N ASP A 430 14.00 7.60 7.15
CA ASP A 430 14.75 6.97 8.26
C ASP A 430 14.14 5.63 8.72
N ASN A 431 13.03 5.19 8.12
CA ASN A 431 12.46 3.86 8.33
C ASN A 431 13.34 2.75 7.69
N PRO A 432 13.86 1.75 8.45
CA PRO A 432 14.62 0.63 7.89
C PRO A 432 13.85 -0.25 6.90
N TYR A 433 12.50 -0.17 6.87
CA TYR A 433 11.68 -0.82 5.85
C TYR A 433 11.98 -0.31 4.43
N LEU A 434 12.43 0.94 4.33
CA LEU A 434 12.88 1.56 3.11
C LEU A 434 14.37 1.26 2.91
N LEU A 435 14.68 0.44 1.92
CA LEU A 435 15.99 -0.18 1.71
C LEU A 435 16.93 0.76 0.94
N SER A 436 18.18 0.83 1.37
CA SER A 436 19.22 1.72 0.82
C SER A 436 20.24 1.03 -0.09
N THR A 437 20.09 -0.26 -0.35
CA THR A 437 21.02 -1.02 -1.20
C THR A 437 20.25 -2.12 -1.92
N VAL A 438 20.48 -2.25 -3.22
CA VAL A 438 19.94 -3.35 -4.02
C VAL A 438 20.80 -4.58 -3.83
N SER A 439 20.17 -5.66 -3.39
CA SER A 439 20.76 -7.00 -3.30
C SER A 439 19.66 -8.04 -3.34
N ASP A 440 19.99 -9.24 -3.83
CA ASP A 440 19.02 -10.33 -3.90
C ASP A 440 18.52 -10.67 -2.50
N SER A 441 17.19 -10.79 -2.34
CA SER A 441 16.55 -11.09 -1.06
C SER A 441 16.88 -10.08 0.05
N ALA A 442 17.19 -8.82 -0.30
CA ALA A 442 17.37 -7.75 0.67
C ALA A 442 16.19 -7.66 1.65
N LYS A 443 16.48 -7.23 2.87
CA LYS A 443 15.49 -7.06 3.93
C LYS A 443 15.89 -5.94 4.91
N PRO A 444 14.93 -5.36 5.64
CA PRO A 444 15.16 -4.39 6.69
C PRO A 444 16.15 -4.91 7.75
N SER A 445 17.13 -4.08 8.12
CA SER A 445 18.21 -4.46 9.03
C SER A 445 17.76 -4.75 10.46
N ASN A 446 16.62 -4.19 10.88
CA ASN A 446 16.03 -4.41 12.19
C ASN A 446 15.09 -5.62 12.25
N GLY A 447 14.91 -6.33 11.13
CA GLY A 447 13.98 -7.47 11.03
C GLY A 447 12.50 -7.09 11.01
N LYS A 448 12.15 -5.80 11.08
CA LYS A 448 10.77 -5.36 11.26
C LYS A 448 10.06 -5.05 9.96
N GLY A 449 8.75 -5.23 9.96
CA GLY A 449 7.85 -4.82 8.88
C GLY A 449 6.54 -4.26 9.42
N TYR A 450 5.54 -4.20 8.55
CA TYR A 450 4.23 -3.65 8.86
C TYR A 450 3.13 -4.51 8.24
N VAL A 451 2.07 -4.72 9.01
CA VAL A 451 0.91 -5.52 8.61
C VAL A 451 -0.38 -4.77 8.90
N PRO A 452 -1.45 -4.99 8.12
CA PRO A 452 -2.76 -4.45 8.45
C PRO A 452 -3.20 -4.93 9.82
N VAL A 453 -3.95 -4.12 10.56
CA VAL A 453 -4.63 -4.55 11.78
C VAL A 453 -5.99 -5.10 11.38
N ASP A 454 -6.09 -6.42 11.29
CA ASP A 454 -7.31 -7.15 10.93
C ASP A 454 -7.54 -8.35 11.86
N ALA A 455 -8.51 -9.22 11.54
CA ALA A 455 -8.85 -10.37 12.36
C ALA A 455 -7.69 -11.37 12.57
N ASN A 456 -6.76 -11.47 11.61
CA ASN A 456 -5.62 -12.38 11.63
C ASN A 456 -4.38 -11.71 12.22
N HIS A 457 -4.27 -10.38 12.12
CA HIS A 457 -3.07 -9.63 12.43
C HIS A 457 -3.30 -8.60 13.55
N GLN A 458 -4.04 -8.97 14.59
CA GLN A 458 -4.36 -8.08 15.72
C GLN A 458 -3.40 -8.19 16.91
N ALA A 459 -2.58 -9.23 16.99
CA ALA A 459 -1.73 -9.51 18.15
C ALA A 459 -0.29 -9.03 17.95
N PHE A 460 0.35 -8.51 19.00
CA PHE A 460 1.78 -8.20 19.01
C PHE A 460 2.43 -8.58 20.36
N THR A 461 3.75 -8.65 20.42
CA THR A 461 4.49 -8.82 21.69
C THR A 461 5.25 -7.55 22.03
N LYS A 462 5.52 -7.32 23.33
CA LYS A 462 6.32 -6.20 23.88
C LYS A 462 5.83 -4.79 23.56
N GLN A 463 5.89 -4.37 22.30
CA GLN A 463 5.48 -3.07 21.81
C GLN A 463 5.21 -3.10 20.30
N THR A 464 4.37 -2.19 19.83
CA THR A 464 4.17 -1.96 18.40
C THR A 464 4.01 -0.46 18.11
N LYS A 465 4.15 -0.07 16.84
CA LYS A 465 3.81 1.26 16.34
C LYS A 465 2.64 1.13 15.37
N LEU A 466 1.54 1.80 15.66
CA LEU A 466 0.37 1.90 14.79
C LEU A 466 0.53 3.08 13.84
N ILE A 467 0.20 2.89 12.57
CA ILE A 467 0.21 3.91 11.51
C ILE A 467 -1.15 3.89 10.82
N PRO A 468 -1.98 4.95 10.96
CA PRO A 468 -3.26 5.00 10.27
C PRO A 468 -3.09 5.52 8.83
N PHE A 469 -3.83 4.93 7.89
CA PHE A 469 -4.11 5.56 6.60
C PHE A 469 -5.49 6.18 6.66
N VAL A 470 -5.56 7.50 6.52
CA VAL A 470 -6.81 8.26 6.56
C VAL A 470 -6.96 9.07 5.28
N LYS A 471 -8.09 8.87 4.60
CA LYS A 471 -8.58 9.71 3.51
C LYS A 471 -9.99 10.19 3.85
N ILE A 472 -10.25 11.47 3.68
CA ILE A 472 -11.57 12.08 3.83
C ILE A 472 -11.84 12.99 2.63
N PRO A 473 -13.11 13.26 2.28
CA PRO A 473 -13.48 14.13 1.15
C PRO A 473 -12.85 15.51 1.18
N GLU A 474 -12.68 16.09 2.38
CA GLU A 474 -12.12 17.43 2.58
C GLU A 474 -10.59 17.50 2.43
N VAL A 475 -9.93 16.35 2.21
CA VAL A 475 -8.47 16.17 2.03
C VAL A 475 -7.64 16.48 3.26
N TYR A 476 -7.81 17.67 3.85
CA TYR A 476 -7.08 18.09 5.03
C TYR A 476 -7.71 17.54 6.30
N ILE A 477 -6.94 16.72 7.01
CA ILE A 477 -7.31 16.16 8.30
C ILE A 477 -7.06 17.22 9.37
N GLY A 478 -8.08 17.53 10.17
CA GLY A 478 -7.92 18.46 11.29
C GLY A 478 -7.27 17.78 12.49
N LYS A 479 -7.70 16.56 12.82
CA LYS A 479 -7.20 15.80 13.98
C LYS A 479 -7.53 14.32 13.89
N ILE A 480 -6.65 13.47 14.41
CA ILE A 480 -6.90 12.06 14.69
C ILE A 480 -6.83 11.81 16.19
N GLU A 481 -7.81 11.10 16.74
CA GLU A 481 -7.79 10.60 18.11
C GLU A 481 -7.72 9.08 18.14
N TYR A 482 -6.91 8.56 19.07
CA TYR A 482 -6.75 7.15 19.35
C TYR A 482 -7.43 6.84 20.69
N VAL A 483 -8.45 5.99 20.66
CA VAL A 483 -9.25 5.65 21.84
C VAL A 483 -9.13 4.15 22.10
N LEU A 484 -8.32 3.77 23.09
CA LEU A 484 -8.07 2.39 23.48
C LEU A 484 -9.03 1.99 24.61
N ASN A 485 -9.85 0.97 24.39
CA ASN A 485 -10.83 0.47 25.37
C ASN A 485 -11.72 1.58 25.97
N GLY A 486 -12.15 2.54 25.13
CA GLY A 486 -12.98 3.67 25.53
C GLY A 486 -12.23 4.85 26.15
N ARG A 487 -10.92 4.73 26.41
CA ARG A 487 -10.08 5.82 26.92
C ARG A 487 -9.30 6.48 25.80
N LEU A 488 -9.37 7.81 25.71
CA LEU A 488 -8.49 8.59 24.83
C LEU A 488 -7.03 8.44 25.29
N VAL A 489 -6.18 7.89 24.42
CA VAL A 489 -4.75 7.67 24.71
C VAL A 489 -3.84 8.63 23.95
N ALA A 490 -4.28 9.11 22.78
CA ALA A 490 -3.55 10.12 22.02
C ALA A 490 -4.48 10.95 21.13
N SER A 491 -4.06 12.18 20.85
CA SER A 491 -4.70 13.11 19.93
C SER A 491 -3.61 13.80 19.12
N GLN A 492 -3.69 13.76 17.79
CA GLN A 492 -2.67 14.25 16.87
C GLN A 492 -3.28 15.18 15.83
N THR A 493 -2.69 16.36 15.66
CA THR A 493 -2.99 17.30 14.57
C THR A 493 -1.89 17.28 13.52
N ASP A 494 -0.66 17.01 13.93
CA ASP A 494 0.53 17.13 13.08
C ASP A 494 0.98 15.79 12.52
N LEU A 495 1.50 15.84 11.29
CA LEU A 495 2.08 14.69 10.59
C LEU A 495 3.53 14.38 11.03
N PRO A 496 4.02 13.14 10.85
CA PRO A 496 3.29 11.96 10.43
C PRO A 496 2.44 11.39 11.58
N TYR A 497 1.26 10.88 11.25
CA TYR A 497 0.40 10.22 12.23
C TYR A 497 0.96 8.85 12.64
N GLY A 498 0.86 8.52 13.92
CA GLY A 498 1.14 7.18 14.43
C GLY A 498 1.26 7.10 15.94
N LEU A 499 1.01 5.93 16.51
CA LEU A 499 0.96 5.72 17.96
C LEU A 499 1.82 4.52 18.37
N ALA A 500 2.82 4.74 19.22
CA ALA A 500 3.52 3.64 19.88
C ALA A 500 2.68 3.12 21.05
N LEU A 501 2.56 1.80 21.18
CA LEU A 501 1.87 1.12 22.27
C LEU A 501 2.77 0.05 22.85
N LYS A 502 2.75 -0.09 24.18
CA LYS A 502 3.36 -1.22 24.88
C LYS A 502 2.33 -2.31 25.13
N ALA A 503 2.76 -3.56 25.18
CA ALA A 503 1.87 -4.72 25.36
C ALA A 503 1.06 -4.61 26.67
N GLY A 504 1.66 -4.07 27.74
CA GLY A 504 0.98 -3.85 29.02
C GLY A 504 -0.20 -2.90 28.96
N GLU A 505 -0.25 -2.02 27.96
CA GLU A 505 -1.35 -1.08 27.74
C GLU A 505 -2.50 -1.73 26.97
N VAL A 506 -2.26 -2.87 26.32
CA VAL A 506 -3.19 -3.56 25.43
C VAL A 506 -3.48 -4.97 25.96
N PRO A 507 -4.37 -5.13 26.95
CA PRO A 507 -4.87 -6.44 27.35
C PRO A 507 -5.45 -7.25 26.19
N GLU A 508 -5.57 -8.56 26.38
CA GLU A 508 -6.24 -9.44 25.42
C GLU A 508 -7.70 -9.02 25.21
N GLY A 509 -8.15 -9.00 23.95
CA GLY A 509 -9.50 -8.54 23.58
C GLY A 509 -9.68 -7.01 23.56
N SER A 510 -8.58 -6.25 23.63
CA SER A 510 -8.60 -4.80 23.48
C SER A 510 -9.16 -4.35 22.12
N VAL A 511 -9.68 -3.14 22.08
CA VAL A 511 -10.10 -2.47 20.84
C VAL A 511 -9.57 -1.05 20.81
N ILE A 512 -9.13 -0.61 19.63
CA ILE A 512 -8.70 0.77 19.39
C ILE A 512 -9.64 1.43 18.38
N GLN A 513 -10.17 2.60 18.73
CA GLN A 513 -10.92 3.44 17.80
C GLN A 513 -10.01 4.54 17.25
N ILE A 514 -10.04 4.71 15.92
CA ILE A 514 -9.47 5.85 15.21
C ILE A 514 -10.63 6.80 14.91
N ARG A 515 -10.66 7.96 15.57
CA ARG A 515 -11.65 9.02 15.33
C ARG A 515 -11.00 10.12 14.51
N VAL A 516 -11.63 10.48 13.40
CA VAL A 516 -11.11 11.45 12.45
C VAL A 516 -11.99 12.69 12.47
N TYR A 517 -11.35 13.84 12.59
CA TYR A 517 -11.97 15.16 12.56
C TYR A 517 -11.44 15.93 11.36
N ASN A 518 -12.33 16.62 10.64
CA ASN A 518 -11.93 17.55 9.58
C ASN A 518 -11.41 18.88 10.19
N GLN A 519 -10.93 19.80 9.36
CA GLN A 519 -10.39 21.09 9.81
C GLN A 519 -11.39 21.98 10.55
N SER A 520 -12.71 21.79 10.35
CA SER A 520 -13.73 22.51 11.12
C SER A 520 -13.97 21.93 12.52
N GLY A 521 -13.25 20.87 12.90
CA GLY A 521 -13.42 20.17 14.18
C GLY A 521 -14.62 19.22 14.22
N LYS A 522 -15.27 18.94 13.08
CA LYS A 522 -16.37 17.97 13.01
C LYS A 522 -15.80 16.56 12.91
N GLN A 523 -16.29 15.63 13.74
CA GLN A 523 -15.96 14.21 13.58
C GLN A 523 -16.62 13.68 12.29
N VAL A 524 -15.81 13.23 11.34
CA VAL A 524 -16.25 12.77 10.02
C VAL A 524 -16.13 11.25 9.87
N ALA A 525 -15.32 10.58 10.69
CA ALA A 525 -15.25 9.12 10.71
C ALA A 525 -14.85 8.56 12.07
N VAL A 526 -15.30 7.33 12.33
CA VAL A 526 -14.79 6.46 13.39
C VAL A 526 -14.64 5.05 12.81
N ARG A 527 -13.50 4.41 13.03
CA ARG A 527 -13.32 2.96 12.81
C ARG A 527 -12.76 2.32 14.06
N THR A 528 -13.16 1.09 14.33
CA THR A 528 -12.71 0.30 15.48
C THR A 528 -11.96 -0.92 14.97
N PHE A 529 -10.78 -1.16 15.53
CA PHE A 529 -9.92 -2.29 15.22
C PHE A 529 -9.74 -3.14 16.47
N GLY A 530 -9.78 -4.47 16.31
CA GLY A 530 -9.34 -5.39 17.36
C GLY A 530 -7.83 -5.28 17.54
N LEU A 531 -7.38 -5.30 18.79
CA LEU A 531 -5.96 -5.29 19.11
C LEU A 531 -5.73 -6.17 20.33
N SER A 532 -4.66 -6.95 20.32
CA SER A 532 -4.30 -7.80 21.43
C SER A 532 -2.80 -7.75 21.63
N SER A 533 -2.35 -8.10 22.83
CA SER A 533 -0.94 -8.38 23.03
C SER A 533 -0.74 -9.73 23.70
N GLN A 534 0.34 -10.39 23.31
CA GLN A 534 0.77 -11.66 23.84
C GLN A 534 1.89 -11.46 24.86
N VAL A 535 2.07 -12.47 25.71
CA VAL A 535 3.16 -12.51 26.67
C VAL A 535 4.42 -13.04 25.98
N SER A 536 5.56 -12.37 26.17
CA SER A 536 6.87 -12.84 25.75
C SER A 536 7.65 -13.50 26.89
N VAL A 537 8.63 -14.33 26.56
CA VAL A 537 9.55 -14.94 27.53
C VAL A 537 10.99 -14.68 27.10
N GLN A 538 11.82 -14.23 28.04
CA GLN A 538 13.26 -14.03 27.86
C GLN A 538 14.05 -14.90 28.83
N ILE A 539 15.14 -15.50 28.36
CA ILE A 539 16.15 -16.17 29.18
C ILE A 539 17.49 -15.47 28.95
N ASP A 540 18.09 -14.94 30.02
CA ASP A 540 19.34 -14.16 29.94
C ASP A 540 19.28 -13.09 28.82
N GLU A 541 18.19 -12.32 28.80
CA GLU A 541 17.85 -11.26 27.81
C GLU A 541 17.53 -11.74 26.39
N ALA A 542 17.77 -13.01 26.05
CA ALA A 542 17.41 -13.58 24.76
C ALA A 542 15.95 -14.03 24.72
N ASP A 543 15.23 -13.70 23.65
CA ASP A 543 13.85 -14.14 23.44
C ASP A 543 13.75 -15.64 23.16
N VAL A 544 12.74 -16.27 23.74
CA VAL A 544 12.40 -17.68 23.52
C VAL A 544 11.23 -17.75 22.55
N SER A 545 11.43 -18.44 21.42
CA SER A 545 10.33 -18.77 20.49
C SER A 545 9.58 -20.00 20.97
N PHE A 546 8.28 -20.06 20.69
CA PHE A 546 7.40 -21.14 21.10
C PHE A 546 6.25 -21.33 20.10
N GLU A 547 5.85 -22.59 19.90
CA GLU A 547 4.69 -22.95 19.05
C GLU A 547 3.35 -22.57 19.69
N GLN A 548 3.32 -22.47 21.03
CA GLN A 548 2.17 -22.01 21.81
C GLN A 548 2.56 -20.78 22.61
N ALA A 549 1.83 -19.67 22.45
CA ALA A 549 2.06 -18.47 23.27
C ALA A 549 1.75 -18.73 24.76
N PRO A 550 2.44 -18.08 25.72
CA PRO A 550 2.04 -18.10 27.12
C PRO A 550 0.63 -17.55 27.29
N VAL A 551 -0.11 -18.11 28.24
CA VAL A 551 -1.50 -17.76 28.54
C VAL A 551 -1.62 -17.29 29.98
N ILE A 552 -2.56 -16.39 30.26
CA ILE A 552 -2.84 -15.94 31.62
C ILE A 552 -4.11 -16.65 32.10
N VAL A 553 -4.02 -17.42 33.17
CA VAL A 553 -5.15 -18.12 33.78
C VAL A 553 -5.26 -17.69 35.23
N ASN A 554 -6.41 -17.14 35.62
CA ASN A 554 -6.66 -16.66 36.98
C ASN A 554 -5.58 -15.70 37.51
N GLY A 555 -5.00 -14.87 36.64
CA GLY A 555 -3.91 -13.96 36.98
C GLY A 555 -2.50 -14.58 37.03
N VAL A 556 -2.37 -15.88 36.77
CA VAL A 556 -1.09 -16.60 36.69
C VAL A 556 -0.68 -16.79 35.23
N THR A 557 0.52 -16.32 34.88
CA THR A 557 1.10 -16.57 33.56
C THR A 557 1.58 -18.02 33.47
N LEU A 558 0.96 -18.81 32.60
CA LEU A 558 1.39 -20.15 32.23
C LEU A 558 2.20 -20.09 30.94
N THR A 559 3.42 -20.61 30.99
CA THR A 559 4.36 -20.61 29.87
C THR A 559 4.57 -22.03 29.32
N PRO A 560 4.92 -22.18 28.03
CA PRO A 560 5.24 -23.48 27.44
C PRO A 560 6.41 -24.13 28.17
N LEU A 561 6.11 -25.24 28.86
CA LEU A 561 7.08 -25.89 29.74
C LEU A 561 8.25 -26.43 28.93
N ARG A 562 7.96 -27.09 27.80
CA ARG A 562 8.98 -27.74 26.96
C ARG A 562 10.03 -26.74 26.46
N ALA A 563 9.58 -25.67 25.80
CA ALA A 563 10.46 -24.66 25.21
C ALA A 563 11.41 -24.05 26.24
N ILE A 564 10.90 -23.66 27.42
CA ILE A 564 11.73 -23.04 28.46
C ILE A 564 12.69 -24.05 29.08
N PHE A 565 12.23 -25.27 29.41
CA PHE A 565 13.11 -26.29 29.98
C PHE A 565 14.22 -26.73 29.02
N GLU A 566 13.92 -26.92 27.73
CA GLU A 566 14.93 -27.22 26.71
C GLU A 566 15.92 -26.06 26.54
N ALA A 567 15.44 -24.81 26.50
CA ALA A 567 16.30 -23.62 26.47
C ALA A 567 17.19 -23.49 27.72
N LEU A 568 16.73 -23.95 28.88
CA LEU A 568 17.51 -24.06 30.11
C LEU A 568 18.45 -25.29 30.12
N GLY A 569 18.45 -26.13 29.08
CA GLY A 569 19.33 -27.28 28.92
C GLY A 569 18.82 -28.58 29.54
N ALA A 570 17.53 -28.69 29.86
CA ALA A 570 16.92 -29.92 30.36
C ALA A 570 16.48 -30.85 29.22
N LYS A 571 16.55 -32.16 29.46
CA LYS A 571 15.93 -33.18 28.61
C LYS A 571 14.54 -33.52 29.12
N ILE A 572 13.57 -33.64 28.22
CA ILE A 572 12.16 -33.76 28.58
C ILE A 572 11.57 -35.02 27.95
N ASP A 573 10.87 -35.78 28.78
CA ASP A 573 10.11 -36.97 28.41
C ASP A 573 8.64 -36.78 28.81
N TYR A 574 7.72 -37.33 28.01
CA TYR A 574 6.28 -37.27 28.27
C TYR A 574 5.66 -38.66 28.19
N ASP A 575 5.09 -39.11 29.30
CA ASP A 575 4.29 -40.32 29.37
C ASP A 575 2.82 -39.96 29.13
N ALA A 576 2.28 -40.38 27.98
CA ALA A 576 0.89 -40.13 27.61
C ALA A 576 -0.11 -40.95 28.44
N ALA A 577 0.26 -42.14 28.92
CA ALA A 577 -0.62 -43.00 29.71
C ALA A 577 -0.88 -42.41 31.09
N THR A 578 0.15 -41.82 31.70
CA THR A 578 0.04 -41.19 33.03
C THR A 578 -0.11 -39.67 32.96
N ARG A 579 -0.04 -39.08 31.76
CA ARG A 579 -0.05 -37.63 31.53
C ARG A 579 1.04 -36.91 32.34
N THR A 580 2.22 -37.51 32.39
CA THR A 580 3.34 -37.05 33.22
C THR A 580 4.49 -36.54 32.36
N VAL A 581 4.94 -35.33 32.64
CA VAL A 581 6.19 -34.77 32.13
C VAL A 581 7.31 -35.07 33.12
N THR A 582 8.43 -35.61 32.62
CA THR A 582 9.67 -35.77 33.38
C THR A 582 10.78 -34.98 32.71
N ALA A 583 11.32 -33.97 33.39
CA ALA A 583 12.42 -33.13 32.90
C ALA A 583 13.68 -33.32 33.76
N ARG A 584 14.85 -33.41 33.11
CA ARG A 584 16.13 -33.69 33.79
C ARG A 584 17.23 -32.74 33.33
N LYS A 585 17.97 -32.14 34.27
CA LYS A 585 19.18 -31.35 34.01
C LYS A 585 20.18 -31.58 35.14
N GLY A 586 21.35 -32.13 34.81
CA GLY A 586 22.33 -32.53 35.82
C GLY A 586 21.72 -33.54 36.81
N SER A 587 21.82 -33.25 38.11
CA SER A 587 21.21 -34.04 39.19
C SER A 587 19.75 -33.70 39.46
N THR A 588 19.20 -32.63 38.87
CA THR A 588 17.83 -32.18 39.11
C THR A 588 16.84 -32.92 38.22
N THR A 589 15.86 -33.58 38.83
CA THR A 589 14.72 -34.22 38.17
C THR A 589 13.42 -33.57 38.59
N VAL A 590 12.64 -33.11 37.62
CA VAL A 590 11.30 -32.56 37.77
C VAL A 590 10.30 -33.57 37.25
N ARG A 591 9.27 -33.90 38.05
CA ARG A 591 8.14 -34.75 37.64
C ARG A 591 6.83 -33.99 37.87
N LEU A 592 6.09 -33.78 36.80
CA LEU A 592 4.86 -33.00 36.76
C LEU A 592 3.76 -33.82 36.10
N THR A 593 2.62 -33.97 36.76
CA THR A 593 1.42 -34.58 36.19
C THR A 593 0.43 -33.49 35.83
N LEU A 594 -0.14 -33.55 34.63
CA LEU A 594 -1.12 -32.57 34.17
C LEU A 594 -2.33 -32.50 35.10
N ASP A 595 -2.90 -31.31 35.21
CA ASP A 595 -4.08 -30.96 36.00
C ASP A 595 -3.92 -31.17 37.52
N GLN A 596 -2.69 -31.39 37.99
CA GLN A 596 -2.35 -31.44 39.41
C GLN A 596 -1.56 -30.19 39.83
N LYS A 597 -1.87 -29.66 41.01
CA LYS A 597 -1.10 -28.56 41.61
C LYS A 597 0.19 -29.04 42.28
N THR A 598 0.28 -30.31 42.65
CA THR A 598 1.49 -30.86 43.29
C THR A 598 2.42 -31.45 42.24
N VAL A 599 3.67 -31.00 42.26
CA VAL A 599 4.76 -31.49 41.41
C VAL A 599 5.94 -31.90 42.27
N PHE A 600 6.90 -32.64 41.71
CA PHE A 600 8.05 -33.13 42.46
C PHE A 600 9.36 -32.63 41.84
N VAL A 601 10.23 -32.05 42.65
CA VAL A 601 11.60 -31.68 42.28
C VAL A 601 12.56 -32.46 43.18
N ASN A 602 13.34 -33.38 42.62
CA ASN A 602 14.17 -34.33 43.37
C ASN A 602 13.37 -35.03 44.49
N GLU A 603 12.20 -35.58 44.13
CA GLU A 603 11.25 -36.24 45.03
C GLU A 603 10.58 -35.35 46.09
N LYS A 604 11.00 -34.09 46.24
CA LYS A 604 10.35 -33.13 47.13
C LYS A 604 9.11 -32.52 46.46
N ALA A 605 7.97 -32.59 47.16
CA ALA A 605 6.74 -31.97 46.70
C ALA A 605 6.84 -30.43 46.67
N VAL A 606 6.39 -29.83 45.57
CA VAL A 606 6.26 -28.39 45.34
C VAL A 606 4.82 -28.12 44.91
N LEU A 607 4.19 -27.08 45.47
CA LEU A 607 2.83 -26.67 45.13
C LEU A 607 2.86 -25.55 44.09
N LEU A 608 2.12 -25.72 42.99
CA LEU A 608 1.94 -24.73 41.94
C LEU A 608 0.80 -23.76 42.26
N GLU A 609 0.93 -22.50 41.83
CA GLU A 609 -0.12 -21.49 41.90
C GLU A 609 -1.37 -21.94 41.10
N GLU A 610 -1.14 -22.39 39.87
CA GLU A 610 -2.12 -23.01 38.97
C GLU A 610 -1.58 -24.34 38.43
N PRO A 611 -2.43 -25.36 38.22
CA PRO A 611 -1.98 -26.64 37.70
C PRO A 611 -1.49 -26.46 36.26
N ALA A 612 -0.45 -27.22 35.92
CA ALA A 612 -0.04 -27.34 34.52
C ALA A 612 -1.12 -28.05 33.71
N ARG A 613 -1.34 -27.61 32.48
CA ARG A 613 -2.44 -28.08 31.63
C ARG A 613 -2.03 -28.14 30.17
N LEU A 614 -2.87 -28.78 29.36
CA LEU A 614 -2.73 -28.76 27.91
C LEU A 614 -3.50 -27.56 27.34
N VAL A 615 -2.83 -26.78 26.51
CA VAL A 615 -3.42 -25.73 25.67
C VAL A 615 -2.97 -26.00 24.24
N ASN A 616 -3.92 -26.23 23.33
CA ASN A 616 -3.65 -26.58 21.93
C ASN A 616 -2.64 -27.73 21.74
N GLY A 617 -2.65 -28.72 22.64
CA GLY A 617 -1.72 -29.85 22.60
C GLY A 617 -0.37 -29.60 23.28
N PHE A 618 -0.09 -28.39 23.77
CA PHE A 618 1.15 -28.03 24.45
C PHE A 618 0.97 -27.97 25.97
N THR A 619 1.94 -28.51 26.71
CA THR A 619 1.95 -28.38 28.17
C THR A 619 2.39 -26.98 28.58
N VAL A 620 1.50 -26.24 29.24
CA VAL A 620 1.79 -24.95 29.85
C VAL A 620 1.74 -25.07 31.37
N ALA A 621 2.67 -24.39 32.06
CA ALA A 621 2.79 -24.43 33.52
C ALA A 621 3.21 -23.05 34.06
N PRO A 622 3.01 -22.73 35.35
CA PRO A 622 3.32 -21.41 35.90
C PRO A 622 4.76 -20.97 35.61
N ALA A 623 4.91 -19.78 35.04
CA ALA A 623 6.18 -19.21 34.60
C ALA A 623 7.25 -19.26 35.70
N ARG A 624 6.86 -18.95 36.94
CA ARG A 624 7.75 -18.99 38.11
C ARG A 624 8.33 -20.39 38.33
N PHE A 625 7.47 -21.41 38.38
CA PHE A 625 7.92 -22.79 38.53
C PHE A 625 8.84 -23.21 37.39
N VAL A 626 8.44 -22.93 36.15
CA VAL A 626 9.20 -23.34 34.96
C VAL A 626 10.58 -22.65 34.90
N GLY A 627 10.69 -21.38 35.27
CA GLY A 627 11.97 -20.68 35.28
C GLY A 627 12.87 -21.03 36.46
N GLU A 628 12.31 -21.33 37.63
CA GLU A 628 13.07 -21.57 38.86
C GLU A 628 13.48 -23.04 39.06
N ALA A 629 12.77 -24.00 38.42
CA ALA A 629 12.99 -25.44 38.60
C ALA A 629 14.44 -25.89 38.36
N PHE A 630 15.19 -25.16 37.53
CA PHE A 630 16.59 -25.43 37.20
C PHE A 630 17.55 -24.30 37.61
N GLY A 631 17.19 -23.54 38.65
CA GLY A 631 18.07 -22.55 39.30
C GLY A 631 18.01 -21.13 38.74
N GLY A 632 17.08 -20.85 37.82
CA GLY A 632 16.84 -19.49 37.33
C GLY A 632 16.11 -18.61 38.36
N LYS A 633 16.11 -17.29 38.12
CA LYS A 633 15.29 -16.30 38.83
C LYS A 633 14.27 -15.70 37.88
N VAL A 634 13.00 -15.64 38.29
CA VAL A 634 11.91 -15.17 37.44
C VAL A 634 11.46 -13.75 37.84
N GLY A 635 11.40 -12.87 36.85
CA GLY A 635 10.83 -11.52 36.91
C GLY A 635 9.67 -11.34 35.94
N TRP A 636 8.89 -10.28 36.14
CA TRP A 636 7.81 -9.86 35.25
C TRP A 636 7.96 -8.38 34.92
N ASP A 637 8.07 -8.06 33.63
CA ASP A 637 7.91 -6.70 33.13
C ASP A 637 6.48 -6.49 32.64
N GLY A 638 5.70 -5.76 33.42
CA GLY A 638 4.30 -5.46 33.09
C GLY A 638 4.13 -4.52 31.91
N ALA A 639 5.11 -3.67 31.60
CA ALA A 639 5.02 -2.76 30.47
C ALA A 639 5.14 -3.51 29.14
N SER A 640 6.12 -4.42 29.02
CA SER A 640 6.30 -5.25 27.83
C SER A 640 5.55 -6.58 27.88
N ARG A 641 4.87 -6.91 28.98
CA ARG A 641 4.28 -8.23 29.26
C ARG A 641 5.30 -9.37 29.05
N THR A 642 6.49 -9.21 29.62
CA THR A 642 7.58 -10.18 29.47
C THR A 642 7.87 -10.93 30.77
N VAL A 643 7.89 -12.26 30.70
CA VAL A 643 8.52 -13.12 31.72
C VAL A 643 10.03 -13.11 31.50
N GLN A 644 10.80 -12.70 32.50
CA GLN A 644 12.26 -12.66 32.44
C GLN A 644 12.85 -13.76 33.32
N ILE A 645 13.74 -14.59 32.77
CA ILE A 645 14.41 -15.67 33.48
C ILE A 645 15.91 -15.40 33.44
N ALA A 646 16.53 -15.21 34.60
CA ALA A 646 17.98 -15.03 34.73
C ALA A 646 18.63 -16.29 35.29
N THR A 647 19.62 -16.87 34.60
CA THR A 647 20.26 -18.13 34.99
C THR A 647 21.51 -17.94 35.88
N GLY A 648 21.92 -16.69 36.12
CA GLY A 648 23.00 -16.35 37.06
C GLY A 648 24.40 -16.81 36.65
N LYS A 649 24.65 -16.91 35.34
CA LYS A 649 25.98 -17.23 34.78
C LYS A 649 27.03 -16.19 35.12
#